data_AF-A0A5N6KG34-F1
#
_entry.id   AF-A0A5N6KG34-F1
#
_cell.length_a   1.000
_cell.length_b   1.000
_cell.length_c   1.000
_cell.angle_alpha   90.00
_cell.angle_beta   90.00
_cell.angle_gamma   90.00
#
_symmetry.space_group_name_H-M   'P 1'
#
loop_
_entity.id
_entity.type
_entity.pdbx_description
1 polymer ?
#
loop_
_entity_poly.entity_id
_entity_poly.type
_entity_poly.pdbx_seq_one_letter_code
_entity_poly.pdbx_strand_id
1 'polypeptide(L)'
;MLLRSKSIPWTRTLGISSLVHQRSLTNTNPRLGVPEEQVNLDTNGMFWEEYRNSFTLPAIALDSLHPWITLQQCNIGKRVTITGFLRNKKQLSKGLIFAKISRGSSVEDGVQIMLKESAEGGKIGETFKSIKEHSAVSVTGVLQYKVKKPNQTAGTMPKSLPVTGNEHLADFEIHAEEVRAINSFPKDIIVGPAQKFGPESRHLEVRFERDLKERLLFRSKLAKLVREHLSSEDVDEIETPILFKSTPEGAREFLVPTRNPGYAYALPQSPQQYKQILMASGVTKYFQFAKCFRDEDLRADRQPEFTQIDMEISWTDGQGVMQTVERLVKAMHDQISSERIGIIGIPESPDKKQFPRMTYEEAMSKHGSDKPDLRIMDLIHRVDSILPANLKGMLTSIEDPIIEACKFRLSGNPRKVQQFIRKFMDSADAEAFQKNADGPPGIFIFDPKRPLEGLQAFGFEGAEALKHLYSSLPSSPHIGVDPRGPDATSTFDEGDLLILQARPNTRHSGGSTILGKLRLALYKAAISEKLLAPITGLHYLWVTDFPLFTLDTANPNDPGQGGRSGFSSTHHPFTAPKTTRDVDLLLTDPLAVTADHYDLVVNGVELGGGSKRIHSAEIQKFIMKHVLKMSDERMPDFNHLFEALRAGCPPHAGFAIGFDRWVAVLTGKESVRDVIFFPKGKRGEDAMVGSPGMITKEQEEIYGLKSK
;
A
#
# COMPACT_ATOMS: atom_id res chain seq x y z
N MET A 1 0.49 52.72 -33.63
CA MET A 1 -0.65 52.57 -32.70
C MET A 1 -0.09 51.99 -31.40
N LEU A 2 0.01 52.82 -30.36
CA LEU A 2 0.85 52.61 -29.18
C LEU A 2 0.32 51.52 -28.23
N LEU A 3 1.19 50.55 -27.89
CA LEU A 3 1.04 49.67 -26.73
C LEU A 3 1.33 50.48 -25.46
N ARG A 4 0.31 50.76 -24.65
CA ARG A 4 0.46 51.32 -23.30
C ARG A 4 0.79 50.19 -22.32
N SER A 5 1.99 50.20 -21.75
CA SER A 5 2.29 49.55 -20.49
C SER A 5 1.47 50.22 -19.38
N LYS A 6 0.61 49.46 -18.70
CA LYS A 6 -0.02 49.92 -17.45
C LYS A 6 0.95 49.63 -16.30
N SER A 7 1.87 50.56 -16.06
CA SER A 7 2.49 50.69 -14.74
C SER A 7 1.45 51.23 -13.77
N ILE A 8 1.10 50.46 -12.74
CA ILE A 8 0.30 50.96 -11.61
C ILE A 8 1.25 51.84 -10.76
N PRO A 9 1.02 53.15 -10.62
CA PRO A 9 1.90 53.99 -9.84
C PRO A 9 1.57 53.82 -8.35
N TRP A 10 2.55 53.35 -7.58
CA TRP A 10 2.55 53.50 -6.12
C TRP A 10 2.99 54.94 -5.80
N THR A 11 2.04 55.88 -5.73
CA THR A 11 2.34 57.24 -5.27
C THR A 11 2.61 57.24 -3.78
N ARG A 12 3.86 57.58 -3.42
CA ARG A 12 4.31 57.85 -2.05
C ARG A 12 4.06 59.33 -1.76
N THR A 13 2.97 59.67 -1.08
CA THR A 13 2.74 61.04 -0.60
C THR A 13 3.47 61.23 0.73
N LEU A 14 4.54 62.02 0.72
CA LEU A 14 5.17 62.56 1.92
C LEU A 14 4.22 63.63 2.49
N GLY A 15 3.50 63.29 3.56
CA GLY A 15 2.62 64.20 4.29
C GLY A 15 2.57 63.80 5.75
N ILE A 16 3.21 64.61 6.60
CA ILE A 16 3.17 64.50 8.05
C ILE A 16 1.76 64.88 8.51
N SER A 17 0.94 63.91 8.92
CA SER A 17 -0.19 64.11 9.84
C SER A 17 -0.78 62.76 10.22
N SER A 18 -1.00 62.58 11.52
CA SER A 18 -1.67 61.45 12.16
C SER A 18 -3.06 61.20 11.57
N LEU A 19 -3.28 60.01 10.99
CA LEU A 19 -4.56 59.29 10.96
C LEU A 19 -4.33 57.93 10.29
N VAL A 20 -4.54 56.86 11.07
CA VAL A 20 -4.46 55.47 10.62
C VAL A 20 -5.60 55.20 9.64
N HIS A 21 -5.29 55.03 8.36
CA HIS A 21 -6.23 54.46 7.39
C HIS A 21 -5.90 53.00 7.16
N GLN A 22 -6.70 52.12 7.79
CA GLN A 22 -6.86 50.73 7.39
C GLN A 22 -7.30 50.70 5.91
N ARG A 23 -6.40 50.32 5.01
CA ARG A 23 -6.79 49.95 3.64
C ARG A 23 -7.17 48.47 3.65
N SER A 24 -8.46 48.19 3.64
CA SER A 24 -9.02 46.88 3.32
C SER A 24 -8.78 46.60 1.83
N LEU A 25 -8.08 45.51 1.50
CA LEU A 25 -7.99 44.99 0.14
C LEU A 25 -9.23 44.12 -0.10
N THR A 26 -10.31 44.72 -0.59
CA THR A 26 -11.47 43.96 -1.07
C THR A 26 -11.20 43.49 -2.50
N ASN A 27 -10.88 42.20 -2.65
CA ASN A 27 -10.92 41.55 -3.95
C ASN A 27 -12.30 40.89 -4.09
N THR A 28 -13.16 41.43 -4.95
CA THR A 28 -14.53 40.97 -5.10
C THR A 28 -14.57 39.74 -6.01
N ASN A 29 -14.79 38.56 -5.43
CA ASN A 29 -15.30 37.42 -6.19
C ASN A 29 -16.21 36.55 -5.28
N PRO A 30 -17.55 36.64 -5.41
CA PRO A 30 -18.47 35.98 -4.50
C PRO A 30 -18.76 34.58 -5.02
N ARG A 31 -18.02 33.56 -4.57
CA ARG A 31 -18.39 32.14 -4.78
C ARG A 31 -17.53 31.23 -3.92
N LEU A 32 -17.96 31.03 -2.69
CA LEU A 32 -17.85 29.84 -1.84
C LEU A 32 -18.33 30.29 -0.45
N GLY A 33 -19.29 29.60 0.15
CA GLY A 33 -19.89 29.96 1.45
C GLY A 33 -18.97 29.77 2.65
N VAL A 34 -17.71 30.21 2.54
CA VAL A 34 -16.79 30.38 3.65
C VAL A 34 -17.08 31.78 4.21
N PRO A 35 -17.23 31.96 5.54
CA PRO A 35 -17.26 33.30 6.11
C PRO A 35 -16.05 34.07 5.59
N GLU A 36 -16.25 35.23 4.96
CA GLU A 36 -15.14 36.11 4.58
C GLU A 36 -14.36 36.42 5.85
N GLU A 37 -13.21 35.76 6.05
CA GLU A 37 -12.20 36.27 6.95
C GLU A 37 -11.79 37.62 6.37
N GLN A 38 -12.29 38.70 6.96
CA GLN A 38 -11.70 40.00 6.75
C GLN A 38 -10.22 39.85 7.09
N VAL A 39 -9.37 39.78 6.07
CA VAL A 39 -7.92 39.80 6.24
C VAL A 39 -7.61 41.17 6.80
N ASN A 40 -7.57 41.26 8.13
CA ASN A 40 -7.15 42.46 8.82
C ASN A 40 -5.65 42.59 8.54
N LEU A 41 -5.32 43.39 7.53
CA LEU A 41 -3.96 43.74 7.11
C LEU A 41 -3.32 44.67 8.14
N ASP A 42 -3.43 44.33 9.42
CA ASP A 42 -2.71 45.02 10.48
C ASP A 42 -1.23 44.72 10.31
N THR A 43 -0.54 45.60 9.59
CA THR A 43 0.91 45.53 9.34
C THR A 43 1.75 45.70 10.61
N ASN A 44 1.10 46.08 11.72
CA ASN A 44 1.68 46.17 13.06
C ASN A 44 1.34 44.95 13.93
N GLY A 45 0.61 43.96 13.39
CA GLY A 45 0.37 42.69 14.07
C GLY A 45 1.67 41.96 14.37
N MET A 46 1.77 41.34 15.56
CA MET A 46 2.96 40.62 16.03
C MET A 46 3.48 39.56 15.02
N PHE A 47 2.59 39.03 14.17
CA PHE A 47 2.96 38.05 13.15
C PHE A 47 3.86 38.61 12.04
N TRP A 48 3.76 39.91 11.72
CA TRP A 48 4.65 40.54 10.73
C TRP A 48 6.06 40.72 11.25
N GLU A 49 6.19 41.08 12.53
CA GLU A 49 7.50 41.12 13.17
C GLU A 49 8.08 39.72 13.32
N GLU A 50 7.28 38.74 13.72
CA GLU A 50 7.70 37.33 13.78
C GLU A 50 8.19 36.84 12.41
N TYR A 51 7.44 37.10 11.33
CA TYR A 51 7.81 36.72 9.97
C TYR A 51 9.04 37.48 9.46
N ARG A 52 9.12 38.81 9.62
CA ARG A 52 10.32 39.58 9.24
C ARG A 52 11.56 39.07 9.96
N ASN A 53 11.39 38.75 11.24
CA ASN A 53 12.44 38.18 12.04
C ASN A 53 12.86 36.81 11.49
N SER A 54 11.92 35.92 11.21
CA SER A 54 12.21 34.57 10.76
C SER A 54 12.58 34.42 9.29
N PHE A 55 12.33 35.45 8.47
CA PHE A 55 12.52 35.42 7.02
C PHE A 55 13.95 35.11 6.62
N THR A 56 14.93 35.74 7.28
CA THR A 56 16.35 35.40 7.10
C THR A 56 16.74 34.39 8.15
N LEU A 57 16.85 33.13 7.73
CA LEU A 57 17.47 32.09 8.56
C LEU A 57 18.94 32.48 8.80
N PRO A 58 19.46 32.37 10.04
CA PRO A 58 20.88 32.59 10.30
C PRO A 58 21.72 31.69 9.40
N ALA A 59 22.85 32.19 8.89
CA ALA A 59 23.80 31.38 8.14
C ALA A 59 24.19 30.18 9.02
N ILE A 60 23.78 28.98 8.60
CA ILE A 60 24.13 27.76 9.30
C ILE A 60 25.63 27.56 9.03
N ALA A 61 26.45 27.66 10.07
CA ALA A 61 27.91 27.58 9.96
C ALA A 61 28.45 26.19 9.56
N LEU A 62 27.58 25.24 9.20
CA LEU A 62 27.89 23.85 8.88
C LEU A 62 27.03 23.42 7.70
N ASP A 63 27.64 23.35 6.51
CA ASP A 63 26.99 22.99 5.27
C ASP A 63 27.11 21.48 4.97
N SER A 64 26.16 21.01 4.16
CA SER A 64 25.91 19.68 3.59
C SER A 64 25.09 18.69 4.44
N LEU A 65 23.78 18.66 4.12
CA LEU A 65 22.81 17.60 4.37
C LEU A 65 22.73 17.06 5.81
N HIS A 66 21.84 17.71 6.59
CA HIS A 66 21.40 17.35 7.95
C HIS A 66 22.30 17.95 9.06
N PRO A 67 21.89 19.05 9.73
CA PRO A 67 22.75 19.82 10.64
C PRO A 67 23.13 19.10 11.95
N TRP A 68 22.68 17.86 12.12
CA TRP A 68 22.96 17.04 13.30
C TRP A 68 24.11 16.06 13.07
N ILE A 69 24.36 15.63 11.82
CA ILE A 69 25.49 14.75 11.46
C ILE A 69 26.83 15.48 11.69
N THR A 70 26.82 16.81 11.71
CA THR A 70 27.99 17.66 11.92
C THR A 70 28.27 18.05 13.38
N LEU A 71 27.46 17.63 14.35
CA LEU A 71 27.80 17.78 15.78
C LEU A 71 28.83 16.72 16.15
N GLN A 72 30.08 17.00 15.81
CA GLN A 72 31.23 16.14 16.09
C GLN A 72 32.00 16.66 17.32
N GLN A 73 32.85 15.82 17.92
CA GLN A 73 33.78 16.23 18.99
C GLN A 73 34.52 17.54 18.70
N CYS A 74 34.89 17.76 17.44
CA CYS A 74 35.63 18.94 17.01
C CYS A 74 34.83 20.26 17.18
N ASN A 75 33.53 20.19 17.44
CA ASN A 75 32.66 21.34 17.67
C ASN A 75 32.40 21.64 19.15
N ILE A 76 32.88 20.80 20.07
CA ILE A 76 32.72 21.01 21.51
C ILE A 76 33.42 22.30 21.93
N GLY A 77 32.75 23.09 22.76
CA GLY A 77 33.19 24.41 23.19
C GLY A 77 33.00 25.50 22.12
N LYS A 78 32.62 25.16 20.88
CA LYS A 78 32.31 26.14 19.84
C LYS A 78 30.87 26.64 19.97
N ARG A 79 30.69 27.89 19.55
CA ARG A 79 29.38 28.50 19.36
C ARG A 79 28.75 27.94 18.08
N VAL A 80 27.58 27.32 18.19
CA VAL A 80 26.84 26.70 17.10
C VAL A 80 25.44 27.28 17.02
N THR A 81 24.88 27.34 15.81
CA THR A 81 23.47 27.70 15.57
C THR A 81 22.76 26.52 14.94
N ILE A 82 21.67 26.08 15.56
CA ILE A 82 20.84 24.98 15.11
C ILE A 82 19.39 25.43 14.93
N THR A 83 18.67 24.79 14.01
CA THR A 83 17.26 25.06 13.77
C THR A 83 16.44 23.77 13.81
N GLY A 84 15.21 23.85 14.31
CA GLY A 84 14.29 22.70 14.38
C GLY A 84 13.05 23.02 15.20
N PHE A 85 12.32 21.99 15.62
CA PHE A 85 11.13 22.12 16.44
C PHE A 85 11.44 21.93 17.92
N LEU A 86 10.96 22.86 18.74
CA LEU A 86 11.06 22.80 20.19
C LEU A 86 10.20 21.65 20.75
N ARG A 87 10.73 20.85 21.66
CA ARG A 87 10.07 19.69 22.28
C ARG A 87 10.43 19.56 23.76
N ASN A 88 9.58 18.90 24.54
CA ASN A 88 9.81 18.51 25.93
C ASN A 88 10.31 19.66 26.81
N LYS A 89 9.64 20.82 26.73
CA LYS A 89 10.05 22.00 27.49
C LYS A 89 9.78 21.76 28.98
N LYS A 90 10.82 21.75 29.81
CA LYS A 90 10.75 21.52 31.26
C LYS A 90 11.52 22.58 32.02
N GLN A 91 10.87 23.22 32.98
CA GLN A 91 11.49 24.16 33.90
C GLN A 91 11.78 23.45 35.23
N LEU A 92 13.05 23.41 35.66
CA LEU A 92 13.44 22.80 36.94
C LEU A 92 13.59 23.84 38.06
N SER A 93 13.95 25.08 37.74
CA SER A 93 14.02 26.19 38.70
C SER A 93 13.77 27.53 38.00
N LYS A 94 13.77 28.66 38.74
CA LYS A 94 13.56 30.00 38.16
C LYS A 94 14.56 30.36 37.04
N GLY A 95 15.79 29.82 37.11
CA GLY A 95 16.87 30.09 36.15
C GLY A 95 17.37 28.86 35.37
N LEU A 96 16.66 27.73 35.39
CA LEU A 96 17.10 26.52 34.69
C LEU A 96 15.95 25.89 33.88
N ILE A 97 16.10 25.92 32.56
CA ILE A 97 15.15 25.37 31.60
C ILE A 97 15.85 24.36 30.69
N PHE A 98 15.20 23.23 30.46
CA PHE A 98 15.59 22.23 29.50
C PHE A 98 14.55 22.11 28.40
N ALA A 99 14.99 21.90 27.17
CA ALA A 99 14.14 21.40 26.10
C ALA A 99 14.96 20.53 25.15
N LYS A 100 14.30 20.03 24.12
CA LYS A 100 14.96 19.38 22.98
C LYS A 100 14.62 20.12 21.70
N ILE A 101 15.54 20.10 20.74
CA ILE A 101 15.27 20.54 19.37
C ILE A 101 15.38 19.34 18.46
N SER A 102 14.36 19.14 17.62
CA SER A 102 14.27 18.03 16.68
C SER A 102 13.88 18.55 15.29
N ARG A 103 14.51 18.06 14.22
CA ARG A 103 14.08 18.38 12.83
C ARG A 103 13.06 17.39 12.27
N GLY A 104 12.58 16.47 13.11
CA GLY A 104 11.52 15.56 12.73
C GLY A 104 11.97 14.46 11.78
N SER A 105 13.21 13.96 11.81
CA SER A 105 13.61 12.71 11.13
C SER A 105 13.47 11.47 12.02
N SER A 106 13.70 11.56 13.33
CA SER A 106 13.26 10.58 14.33
C SER A 106 12.82 11.31 15.61
N VAL A 107 11.98 10.69 16.44
CA VAL A 107 11.49 11.28 17.71
C VAL A 107 12.59 11.27 18.78
N GLU A 108 13.64 10.47 18.59
CA GLU A 108 14.73 10.27 19.55
C GLU A 108 15.97 11.14 19.24
N ASP A 109 16.17 11.53 17.98
CA ASP A 109 17.31 12.34 17.50
C ASP A 109 17.08 13.85 17.69
N GLY A 110 16.90 14.27 18.94
CA GLY A 110 16.88 15.67 19.30
C GLY A 110 17.97 16.01 20.30
N VAL A 111 18.70 17.11 20.06
CA VAL A 111 19.73 17.59 20.99
C VAL A 111 19.07 18.34 22.13
N GLN A 112 19.58 18.09 23.34
CA GLN A 112 19.14 18.80 24.52
C GLN A 112 19.67 20.23 24.46
N ILE A 113 18.81 21.19 24.79
CA ILE A 113 19.22 22.57 25.03
C ILE A 113 19.01 22.86 26.51
N MET A 114 20.03 23.47 27.11
CA MET A 114 19.99 23.97 28.48
C MET A 114 20.08 25.49 28.44
N LEU A 115 19.18 26.15 29.15
CA LEU A 115 19.30 27.56 29.47
C LEU A 115 19.54 27.69 30.96
N LYS A 116 20.67 28.30 31.33
CA LYS A 116 21.05 28.59 32.71
C LYS A 116 21.23 30.11 32.87
N GLU A 117 20.32 30.75 33.60
CA GLU A 117 20.35 32.18 33.91
C GLU A 117 20.42 32.41 35.43
N SER A 118 20.84 33.62 35.84
CA SER A 118 20.78 34.05 37.25
C SER A 118 19.33 34.08 37.76
N ALA A 119 19.15 33.94 39.08
CA ALA A 119 17.83 33.83 39.71
C ALA A 119 16.92 35.07 39.53
N GLU A 120 17.50 36.19 39.08
CA GLU A 120 16.81 37.46 38.80
C GLU A 120 16.09 37.47 37.43
N GLY A 121 16.28 36.43 36.61
CA GLY A 121 15.59 36.26 35.32
C GLY A 121 16.24 37.06 34.19
N GLY A 122 16.63 36.39 33.11
CA GLY A 122 17.15 37.04 31.92
C GLY A 122 16.12 37.09 30.78
N LYS A 123 16.36 38.02 29.84
CA LYS A 123 15.53 38.23 28.65
C LYS A 123 15.38 36.96 27.79
N ILE A 124 16.38 36.07 27.81
CA ILE A 124 16.36 34.82 27.05
C ILE A 124 15.42 33.82 27.72
N GLY A 125 15.44 33.74 29.06
CA GLY A 125 14.52 32.90 29.84
C GLY A 125 13.05 33.24 29.63
N GLU A 126 12.70 34.53 29.58
CA GLU A 126 11.33 34.97 29.26
C GLU A 126 10.94 34.65 27.82
N THR A 127 11.84 34.91 26.86
CA THR A 127 11.63 34.56 25.44
C THR A 127 11.37 33.06 25.30
N PHE A 128 12.20 32.22 25.92
CA PHE A 128 12.06 30.77 25.91
C PHE A 128 10.73 30.28 26.54
N LYS A 129 10.30 30.91 27.63
CA LYS A 129 9.00 30.62 28.26
C LYS A 129 7.84 30.96 27.33
N SER A 130 7.92 32.07 26.60
CA SER A 130 6.88 32.52 25.68
C SER A 130 6.72 31.61 24.45
N ILE A 131 7.82 31.04 23.95
CA ILE A 131 7.79 30.17 22.75
C ILE A 131 7.06 28.87 23.07
N LYS A 132 5.99 28.58 22.33
CA LYS A 132 5.23 27.36 22.50
C LYS A 132 6.02 26.12 22.11
N GLU A 133 5.72 25.00 22.78
CA GLU A 133 6.25 23.72 22.31
C GLU A 133 5.77 23.45 20.88
N HIS A 134 6.58 22.73 20.11
CA HIS A 134 6.40 22.43 18.69
C HIS A 134 6.59 23.63 17.74
N SER A 135 6.91 24.81 18.26
CA SER A 135 7.30 25.94 17.43
C SER A 135 8.60 25.62 16.68
N ALA A 136 8.72 26.10 15.45
CA ALA A 136 9.99 26.12 14.74
C ALA A 136 10.87 27.20 15.40
N VAL A 137 12.10 26.86 15.75
CA VAL A 137 13.03 27.71 16.49
C VAL A 137 14.43 27.68 15.89
N SER A 138 15.16 28.77 16.08
CA SER A 138 16.61 28.86 15.94
C SER A 138 17.22 29.01 17.33
N VAL A 139 18.27 28.23 17.62
CA VAL A 139 19.01 28.32 18.87
C VAL A 139 20.50 28.44 18.59
N THR A 140 21.10 29.48 19.17
CA THR A 140 22.54 29.70 19.16
C THR A 140 23.07 29.48 20.56
N GLY A 141 24.18 28.76 20.69
CA GLY A 141 24.78 28.49 21.99
C GLY A 141 26.08 27.70 21.89
N VAL A 142 26.66 27.36 23.04
CA VAL A 142 27.91 26.59 23.11
C VAL A 142 27.60 25.11 23.19
N LEU A 143 28.15 24.32 22.27
CA LEU A 143 28.02 22.86 22.28
C LEU A 143 28.90 22.23 23.37
N GLN A 144 28.33 21.32 24.16
CA GLN A 144 29.04 20.60 25.21
C GLN A 144 28.61 19.13 25.27
N TYR A 145 29.38 18.31 25.97
CA TYR A 145 28.90 16.99 26.38
C TYR A 145 27.82 17.14 27.44
N LYS A 146 26.78 16.33 27.29
CA LYS A 146 25.73 16.21 28.29
C LYS A 146 26.30 15.63 29.57
N VAL A 147 26.18 16.35 30.68
CA VAL A 147 26.62 15.86 31.99
C VAL A 147 25.68 14.72 32.44
N LYS A 148 26.17 13.48 32.38
CA LYS A 148 25.45 12.33 32.96
C LYS A 148 25.51 12.47 34.48
N LYS A 149 24.36 12.38 35.17
CA LYS A 149 24.35 12.35 36.64
C LYS A 149 25.28 11.20 37.09
N PRO A 150 26.18 11.39 38.07
CA PRO A 150 26.92 10.27 38.63
C PRO A 150 25.90 9.28 39.17
N ASN A 151 25.97 8.02 38.71
CA ASN A 151 25.24 6.94 39.35
C ASN A 151 25.62 6.97 40.83
N GLN A 152 24.63 6.94 41.72
CA GLN A 152 24.85 6.69 43.14
C GLN A 152 25.20 5.21 43.33
N THR A 153 26.34 4.79 42.77
CA THR A 153 27.00 3.53 43.08
C THR A 153 28.46 3.63 42.65
N ALA A 154 29.33 3.48 43.66
CA ALA A 154 30.78 3.36 43.62
C ALA A 154 31.60 4.62 43.31
N GLY A 155 32.34 5.05 44.34
CA GLY A 155 33.37 6.06 44.23
C GLY A 155 34.59 5.53 43.48
N THR A 156 34.84 6.05 42.29
CA THR A 156 36.18 6.26 41.75
C THR A 156 36.06 7.31 40.64
N MET A 157 36.85 8.38 40.71
CA MET A 157 36.92 9.40 39.66
C MET A 157 37.46 8.76 38.36
N PRO A 158 36.75 8.81 37.21
CA PRO A 158 37.36 8.45 35.94
C PRO A 158 38.20 9.63 35.44
N LYS A 159 39.53 9.47 35.47
CA LYS A 159 40.44 10.22 34.58
C LYS A 159 40.22 9.69 33.15
N SER A 160 40.04 10.62 32.22
CA SER A 160 39.88 10.44 30.76
C SER A 160 38.71 9.58 30.27
N LEU A 161 37.83 10.21 29.47
CA LEU A 161 36.81 9.54 28.65
C LEU A 161 37.48 8.74 27.52
N PRO A 162 37.03 7.51 27.20
CA PRO A 162 37.56 6.74 26.08
C PRO A 162 37.05 7.31 24.75
N VAL A 163 37.99 7.50 23.82
CA VAL A 163 37.73 7.85 22.41
C VAL A 163 37.25 6.58 21.70
N THR A 164 35.94 6.49 21.43
CA THR A 164 35.38 5.49 20.50
C THR A 164 34.41 6.19 19.57
N GLY A 165 34.60 6.07 18.26
CA GLY A 165 33.95 6.85 17.19
C GLY A 165 32.47 6.58 16.96
N ASN A 166 31.69 6.28 18.01
CA ASN A 166 30.23 6.07 17.96
C ASN A 166 29.53 7.05 18.90
N GLU A 167 29.48 8.33 18.56
CA GLU A 167 28.77 9.35 19.35
C GLU A 167 27.35 9.55 18.83
N HIS A 168 26.38 9.58 19.74
CA HIS A 168 24.98 9.84 19.39
C HIS A 168 24.58 11.27 19.77
N LEU A 169 23.60 11.85 19.08
CA LEU A 169 23.07 13.19 19.40
C LEU A 169 22.62 13.35 20.85
N ALA A 170 22.24 12.25 21.50
CA ALA A 170 21.84 12.21 22.90
C ALA A 170 22.97 12.51 23.89
N ASP A 171 24.24 12.36 23.46
CA ASP A 171 25.43 12.64 24.27
C ASP A 171 25.80 14.13 24.29
N PHE A 172 25.18 14.95 23.45
CA PHE A 172 25.43 16.38 23.36
C PHE A 172 24.34 17.23 24.01
N GLU A 173 24.74 18.42 24.43
CA GLU A 173 23.87 19.47 24.96
C GLU A 173 24.36 20.84 24.49
N ILE A 174 23.44 21.76 24.21
CA ILE A 174 23.76 23.14 23.85
C ILE A 174 23.37 24.05 25.00
N HIS A 175 24.34 24.80 25.53
CA HIS A 175 24.08 25.89 26.45
C HIS A 175 23.59 27.09 25.63
N ALA A 176 22.28 27.29 25.63
CA ALA A 176 21.62 28.28 24.80
C ALA A 176 21.97 29.71 25.25
N GLU A 177 22.48 30.51 24.32
CA GLU A 177 22.74 31.95 24.47
C GLU A 177 21.64 32.77 23.81
N GLU A 178 21.00 32.23 22.76
CA GLU A 178 19.94 32.89 22.03
C GLU A 178 18.91 31.85 21.57
N VAL A 179 17.63 32.16 21.74
CA VAL A 179 16.52 31.35 21.23
C VAL A 179 15.52 32.26 20.54
N ARG A 180 15.17 31.91 19.31
CA ARG A 180 14.26 32.68 18.46
C ARG A 180 13.19 31.77 17.88
N ALA A 181 11.91 32.17 18.00
CA ALA A 181 10.86 31.55 17.21
C ALA A 181 11.02 31.93 15.73
N ILE A 182 11.12 30.92 14.88
CA ILE A 182 11.02 31.06 13.43
C ILE A 182 9.54 31.08 13.03
N ASN A 183 8.78 30.17 13.62
CA ASN A 183 7.33 30.14 13.46
C ASN A 183 6.69 29.50 14.69
N SER A 184 5.86 30.26 15.38
CA SER A 184 5.16 29.83 16.57
C SER A 184 4.12 28.76 16.27
N PHE A 185 4.07 27.73 17.12
CA PHE A 185 3.00 26.75 17.07
C PHE A 185 1.70 27.37 17.57
N PRO A 186 0.58 27.22 16.84
CA PRO A 186 -0.66 27.91 17.16
C PRO A 186 -1.30 27.35 18.44
N LYS A 187 -2.24 28.10 19.04
CA LYS A 187 -2.78 27.77 20.38
C LYS A 187 -3.95 26.80 20.36
N ASP A 188 -4.67 26.78 19.27
CA ASP A 188 -5.84 25.96 18.95
C ASP A 188 -5.46 24.52 18.58
N ILE A 189 -4.22 24.28 18.12
CA ILE A 189 -3.73 22.93 17.89
C ILE A 189 -3.25 22.32 19.20
N ILE A 190 -4.05 21.40 19.74
CA ILE A 190 -3.72 20.65 20.95
C ILE A 190 -2.89 19.43 20.58
N VAL A 191 -1.76 19.23 21.25
CA VAL A 191 -0.93 18.02 21.12
C VAL A 191 -0.81 17.37 22.49
N GLY A 192 -1.10 16.07 22.55
CA GLY A 192 -0.95 15.28 23.77
C GLY A 192 -1.06 13.78 23.47
N PRO A 193 -0.79 12.90 24.46
CA PRO A 193 -0.77 11.45 24.26
C PRO A 193 -2.10 10.85 23.77
N ALA A 194 -3.22 11.51 24.08
CA ALA A 194 -4.55 11.10 23.64
C ALA A 194 -4.96 11.68 22.28
N GLN A 195 -4.27 12.72 21.80
CA GLN A 195 -4.60 13.36 20.52
C GLN A 195 -4.04 12.50 19.38
N LYS A 196 -4.92 12.12 18.45
CA LYS A 196 -4.54 11.52 17.17
C LYS A 196 -4.91 12.47 16.05
N PHE A 197 -3.97 12.75 15.16
CA PHE A 197 -4.24 13.50 13.95
C PHE A 197 -4.75 12.53 12.88
N GLY A 198 -5.76 12.96 12.12
CA GLY A 198 -6.29 12.19 10.99
C GLY A 198 -5.81 12.71 9.64
N PRO A 199 -6.33 12.13 8.54
CA PRO A 199 -5.99 12.52 7.16
C PRO A 199 -6.17 14.01 6.86
N GLU A 200 -7.16 14.68 7.46
CA GLU A 200 -7.40 16.14 7.38
C GLU A 200 -6.17 16.97 7.80
N SER A 201 -5.35 16.44 8.70
CA SER A 201 -4.14 17.09 9.22
C SER A 201 -2.93 16.18 9.04
N ARG A 202 -2.81 15.55 7.86
CA ARG A 202 -1.76 14.55 7.56
C ARG A 202 -0.34 15.03 7.86
N HIS A 203 -0.06 16.31 7.66
CA HIS A 203 1.24 16.91 8.01
C HIS A 203 1.56 16.85 9.52
N LEU A 204 0.54 16.98 10.40
CA LEU A 204 0.69 16.79 11.85
C LEU A 204 0.74 15.30 12.18
N GLU A 205 -0.10 14.47 11.55
CA GLU A 205 -0.06 13.02 11.72
C GLU A 205 1.35 12.47 11.48
N VAL A 206 1.96 12.75 10.33
CA VAL A 206 3.34 12.33 10.01
C VAL A 206 4.37 12.92 11.00
N ARG A 207 4.10 14.11 11.55
CA ARG A 207 5.02 14.78 12.48
C ARG A 207 4.99 14.21 13.90
N PHE A 208 3.85 13.66 14.34
CA PHE A 208 3.65 13.19 15.72
C PHE A 208 3.50 11.67 15.82
N GLU A 209 3.02 10.99 14.77
CA GLU A 209 2.91 9.53 14.71
C GLU A 209 4.21 8.90 14.19
N ARG A 210 5.04 8.43 15.12
CA ARG A 210 6.36 7.85 14.83
C ARG A 210 6.27 6.70 13.83
N ASP A 211 5.42 5.72 14.10
CA ASP A 211 5.33 4.50 13.32
C ASP A 211 4.93 4.80 11.87
N LEU A 212 4.01 5.75 11.65
CA LEU A 212 3.62 6.17 10.32
C LEU A 212 4.82 6.76 9.57
N LYS A 213 5.52 7.69 10.20
CA LYS A 213 6.66 8.34 9.58
C LYS A 213 7.79 7.36 9.26
N GLU A 214 8.07 6.41 10.15
CA GLU A 214 9.06 5.36 9.91
C GLU A 214 8.70 4.50 8.69
N ARG A 215 7.43 4.12 8.53
CA ARG A 215 6.95 3.41 7.32
C ARG A 215 7.10 4.25 6.05
N LEU A 216 6.78 5.54 6.12
CA LEU A 216 6.90 6.45 4.97
C LEU A 216 8.37 6.68 4.56
N LEU A 217 9.29 6.76 5.53
CA LEU A 217 10.73 6.84 5.27
C LEU A 217 11.28 5.50 4.76
N PHE A 218 10.79 4.37 5.28
CA PHE A 218 11.13 3.04 4.79
C PHE A 218 10.76 2.87 3.32
N ARG A 219 9.58 3.33 2.88
CA ARG A 219 9.21 3.37 1.46
C ARG A 219 10.29 4.06 0.62
N SER A 220 10.75 5.24 1.04
CA SER A 220 11.78 5.98 0.31
C SER A 220 13.11 5.22 0.26
N LYS A 221 13.51 4.58 1.36
CA LYS A 221 14.73 3.77 1.42
C LYS A 221 14.63 2.54 0.52
N LEU A 222 13.52 1.82 0.57
CA LEU A 222 13.28 0.65 -0.28
C LEU A 222 13.30 1.02 -1.76
N ALA A 223 12.66 2.13 -2.15
CA ALA A 223 12.70 2.60 -3.54
C ALA A 223 14.12 2.88 -4.04
N LYS A 224 14.99 3.44 -3.18
CA LYS A 224 16.40 3.67 -3.49
C LYS A 224 17.13 2.34 -3.73
N LEU A 225 16.96 1.37 -2.84
CA LEU A 225 17.65 0.08 -2.93
C LEU A 225 17.19 -0.76 -4.12
N VAL A 226 15.90 -0.72 -4.46
CA VAL A 226 15.37 -1.36 -5.67
C VAL A 226 16.03 -0.78 -6.91
N ARG A 227 16.15 0.56 -7.02
CA ARG A 227 16.87 1.20 -8.12
C ARG A 227 18.33 0.75 -8.18
N GLU A 228 19.05 0.82 -7.06
CA GLU A 228 20.44 0.38 -6.99
C GLU A 228 20.63 -1.07 -7.42
N HIS A 229 19.73 -1.97 -7.01
CA HIS A 229 19.76 -3.38 -7.39
C HIS A 229 19.48 -3.59 -8.89
N LEU A 230 18.41 -3.01 -9.43
CA LEU A 230 18.06 -3.15 -10.84
C LEU A 230 19.11 -2.51 -11.76
N SER A 231 19.68 -1.37 -11.38
CA SER A 231 20.81 -0.78 -12.09
C SER A 231 22.05 -1.68 -12.08
N SER A 232 22.29 -2.44 -11.00
CA SER A 232 23.38 -3.41 -10.95
C SER A 232 23.16 -4.67 -11.81
N GLU A 233 21.93 -4.92 -12.26
CA GLU A 233 21.58 -6.00 -13.19
C GLU A 233 21.45 -5.52 -14.66
N ASP A 234 21.95 -4.32 -14.97
CA ASP A 234 21.86 -3.66 -16.28
C ASP A 234 20.42 -3.52 -16.79
N VAL A 235 19.49 -3.16 -15.90
CA VAL A 235 18.10 -2.83 -16.24
C VAL A 235 17.96 -1.30 -16.29
N ASP A 236 17.49 -0.75 -17.40
CA ASP A 236 17.39 0.70 -17.60
C ASP A 236 16.09 1.28 -17.01
N GLU A 237 16.19 2.33 -16.20
CA GLU A 237 15.02 3.11 -15.75
C GLU A 237 14.60 4.05 -16.89
N ILE A 238 13.43 3.83 -17.49
CA ILE A 238 12.93 4.66 -18.59
C ILE A 238 11.54 5.18 -18.25
N GLU A 239 11.32 6.49 -18.38
CA GLU A 239 10.01 7.09 -18.15
C GLU A 239 9.09 6.92 -19.35
N THR A 240 7.80 6.67 -19.08
CA THR A 240 6.76 6.57 -20.12
C THR A 240 5.70 7.66 -19.97
N PRO A 241 5.10 8.16 -21.06
CA PRO A 241 4.08 9.22 -20.98
C PRO A 241 2.86 8.88 -20.11
N ILE A 242 2.40 9.87 -19.31
CA ILE A 242 1.17 9.79 -18.50
C ILE A 242 -0.07 10.23 -19.29
N LEU A 243 0.06 11.20 -20.20
CA LEU A 243 -1.06 11.62 -21.04
C LEU A 243 -1.11 10.72 -22.26
N PHE A 244 -1.91 9.66 -22.19
CA PHE A 244 -2.06 8.67 -23.26
C PHE A 244 -3.42 8.78 -23.94
N LYS A 245 -3.66 7.96 -24.96
CA LYS A 245 -5.01 7.81 -25.53
C LYS A 245 -5.81 6.76 -24.75
N SER A 246 -7.13 6.83 -24.85
CA SER A 246 -8.01 5.84 -24.23
C SER A 246 -7.89 4.49 -24.91
N THR A 247 -7.44 3.49 -24.15
CA THR A 247 -7.37 2.09 -24.54
C THR A 247 -7.67 1.23 -23.30
N PRO A 248 -8.94 1.10 -22.89
CA PRO A 248 -9.37 0.30 -21.75
C PRO A 248 -8.73 -1.09 -21.74
N GLU A 249 -7.91 -1.36 -20.72
CA GLU A 249 -7.19 -2.64 -20.54
C GLU A 249 -7.85 -3.55 -19.49
N GLY A 250 -9.07 -3.24 -19.06
CA GLY A 250 -9.82 -3.99 -18.05
C GLY A 250 -10.30 -3.15 -16.85
N ALA A 251 -9.87 -1.89 -16.72
CA ALA A 251 -10.43 -0.95 -15.77
C ALA A 251 -11.04 0.28 -16.45
N ARG A 252 -11.81 1.09 -15.71
CA ARG A 252 -12.22 2.42 -16.16
C ARG A 252 -11.04 3.38 -16.06
N GLU A 253 -10.93 4.26 -17.05
CA GLU A 253 -9.84 5.22 -17.19
C GLU A 253 -10.24 6.60 -16.64
N PHE A 254 -9.30 7.31 -16.02
CA PHE A 254 -9.44 8.74 -15.76
C PHE A 254 -9.17 9.51 -17.05
N LEU A 255 -10.07 10.44 -17.39
CA LEU A 255 -9.94 11.29 -18.57
C LEU A 255 -9.38 12.67 -18.20
N VAL A 256 -8.49 13.18 -19.05
CA VAL A 256 -7.95 14.55 -18.97
C VAL A 256 -8.41 15.30 -20.21
N PRO A 257 -9.41 16.21 -20.10
CA PRO A 257 -9.93 16.94 -21.24
C PRO A 257 -8.85 17.84 -21.85
N THR A 258 -8.86 17.94 -23.18
CA THR A 258 -7.97 18.86 -23.89
C THR A 258 -8.69 20.16 -24.22
N ARG A 259 -7.93 21.20 -24.60
CA ARG A 259 -8.51 22.44 -25.13
C ARG A 259 -9.15 22.29 -26.51
N ASN A 260 -8.98 21.12 -27.15
CA ASN A 260 -9.69 20.79 -28.37
C ASN A 260 -10.99 20.06 -28.00
N PRO A 261 -12.17 20.68 -28.21
CA PRO A 261 -13.44 20.09 -27.79
C PRO A 261 -13.64 18.68 -28.36
N GLY A 262 -14.10 17.76 -27.50
CA GLY A 262 -14.32 16.36 -27.86
C GLY A 262 -13.08 15.45 -27.77
N TYR A 263 -11.89 15.99 -27.49
CA TYR A 263 -10.68 15.20 -27.28
C TYR A 263 -10.25 15.19 -25.81
N ALA A 264 -9.88 14.03 -25.31
CA ALA A 264 -9.31 13.83 -23.98
C ALA A 264 -8.13 12.86 -24.05
N TYR A 265 -7.16 13.04 -23.16
CA TYR A 265 -6.21 11.99 -22.82
C TYR A 265 -6.84 11.03 -21.82
N ALA A 266 -6.29 9.84 -21.71
CA ALA A 266 -6.54 8.90 -20.62
C ALA A 266 -5.26 8.74 -19.79
N LEU A 267 -5.42 8.68 -18.47
CA LEU A 267 -4.32 8.33 -17.58
C LEU A 267 -4.10 6.80 -17.63
N PRO A 268 -2.84 6.32 -17.74
CA PRO A 268 -2.55 4.92 -17.98
C PRO A 268 -2.86 4.05 -16.76
N GLN A 269 -3.48 2.90 -17.02
CA GLN A 269 -3.69 1.85 -16.02
C GLN A 269 -2.38 1.13 -15.66
N SER A 270 -1.45 1.13 -16.61
CA SER A 270 -0.05 0.74 -16.49
C SER A 270 0.72 1.19 -17.75
N PRO A 271 2.07 1.16 -17.76
CA PRO A 271 2.88 1.41 -18.97
C PRO A 271 2.83 0.29 -20.04
N GLN A 272 1.84 -0.62 -20.00
CA GLN A 272 1.84 -1.90 -20.71
C GLN A 272 2.10 -1.81 -22.22
N GLN A 273 1.53 -0.83 -22.91
CA GLN A 273 1.77 -0.68 -24.34
C GLN A 273 3.15 -0.07 -24.64
N TYR A 274 3.57 0.94 -23.86
CA TYR A 274 4.87 1.59 -24.06
C TYR A 274 6.04 0.64 -23.77
N LYS A 275 5.97 -0.17 -22.71
CA LYS A 275 7.05 -1.12 -22.42
C LYS A 275 7.21 -2.18 -23.50
N GLN A 276 6.13 -2.62 -24.14
CA GLN A 276 6.21 -3.52 -25.31
C GLN A 276 6.84 -2.81 -26.53
N ILE A 277 6.50 -1.53 -26.75
CA ILE A 277 7.12 -0.72 -27.80
C ILE A 277 8.62 -0.52 -27.53
N LEU A 278 9.05 -0.35 -26.28
CA LEU A 278 10.46 -0.30 -25.92
C LEU A 278 11.19 -1.59 -26.31
N MET A 279 10.59 -2.75 -26.03
CA MET A 279 11.14 -4.05 -26.45
C MET A 279 11.26 -4.14 -27.98
N ALA A 280 10.23 -3.71 -28.71
CA ALA A 280 10.26 -3.63 -30.18
C ALA A 280 11.30 -2.63 -30.71
N SER A 281 11.68 -1.62 -29.92
CA SER A 281 12.66 -0.59 -30.29
C SER A 281 14.11 -1.01 -30.04
N GLY A 282 14.35 -2.21 -29.50
CA GLY A 282 15.68 -2.73 -29.20
C GLY A 282 16.14 -2.52 -27.76
N VAL A 283 15.30 -1.98 -26.87
CA VAL A 283 15.58 -1.97 -25.42
C VAL A 283 15.44 -3.40 -24.90
N THR A 284 16.46 -3.90 -24.23
CA THR A 284 16.52 -5.31 -23.81
C THR A 284 15.96 -5.54 -22.41
N LYS A 285 16.17 -4.60 -21.49
CA LYS A 285 15.69 -4.66 -20.10
C LYS A 285 15.24 -3.27 -19.66
N TYR A 286 14.00 -3.19 -19.24
CA TYR A 286 13.36 -1.95 -18.84
C TYR A 286 12.80 -2.09 -17.42
N PHE A 287 12.89 -1.03 -16.63
CA PHE A 287 12.04 -0.84 -15.47
C PHE A 287 11.57 0.60 -15.30
N GLN A 288 10.52 0.81 -14.50
CA GLN A 288 10.07 2.14 -14.08
C GLN A 288 9.32 2.08 -12.75
N PHE A 289 9.56 3.05 -11.88
CA PHE A 289 8.62 3.37 -10.80
C PHE A 289 7.43 4.16 -11.36
N ALA A 290 6.52 3.46 -12.04
CA ALA A 290 5.42 4.07 -12.77
C ALA A 290 4.24 4.44 -11.88
N LYS A 291 3.67 5.64 -12.10
CA LYS A 291 2.37 6.02 -11.57
C LYS A 291 1.26 5.49 -12.47
N CYS A 292 0.30 4.80 -11.86
CA CYS A 292 -0.77 4.10 -12.53
C CYS A 292 -2.11 4.55 -11.96
N PHE A 293 -3.14 4.58 -12.82
CA PHE A 293 -4.44 5.20 -12.51
C PHE A 293 -5.59 4.27 -12.89
N ARG A 294 -6.51 4.01 -11.96
CA ARG A 294 -7.71 3.19 -12.20
C ARG A 294 -8.92 3.79 -11.50
N ASP A 295 -9.97 4.07 -12.26
CA ASP A 295 -11.24 4.61 -11.73
C ASP A 295 -12.17 3.47 -11.25
N GLU A 296 -11.70 2.76 -10.23
CA GLU A 296 -12.36 1.62 -9.60
C GLU A 296 -12.79 1.93 -8.16
N ASP A 297 -13.70 1.11 -7.64
CA ASP A 297 -14.07 1.16 -6.23
C ASP A 297 -12.86 0.95 -5.31
N LEU A 298 -12.76 1.83 -4.31
CA LEU A 298 -11.63 1.89 -3.40
C LEU A 298 -11.75 0.84 -2.29
N ARG A 299 -10.63 0.18 -1.99
CA ARG A 299 -10.52 -0.83 -0.93
C ARG A 299 -9.37 -0.49 0.01
N ALA A 300 -9.10 -1.34 1.00
CA ALA A 300 -7.96 -1.15 1.91
C ALA A 300 -6.63 -1.22 1.13
N ASP A 301 -6.57 -2.12 0.15
CA ASP A 301 -5.42 -2.45 -0.69
C ASP A 301 -5.41 -1.72 -2.05
N ARG A 302 -6.34 -0.76 -2.26
CA ARG A 302 -6.52 -0.05 -3.55
C ARG A 302 -6.60 1.46 -3.38
N GLN A 303 -5.93 2.17 -4.28
CA GLN A 303 -5.95 3.63 -4.42
C GLN A 303 -6.20 3.97 -5.89
N PRO A 304 -6.82 5.13 -6.20
CA PRO A 304 -7.16 5.48 -7.58
C PRO A 304 -5.90 5.84 -8.37
N GLU A 305 -4.88 6.34 -7.67
CA GLU A 305 -3.51 6.51 -8.13
C GLU A 305 -2.60 5.64 -7.25
N PHE A 306 -1.79 4.79 -7.87
CA PHE A 306 -0.87 3.89 -7.18
C PHE A 306 0.46 3.79 -7.93
N THR A 307 1.47 3.21 -7.26
CA THR A 307 2.84 3.09 -7.81
C THR A 307 3.16 1.63 -8.08
N GLN A 308 3.67 1.34 -9.27
CA GLN A 308 4.20 0.03 -9.64
C GLN A 308 5.71 0.11 -9.86
N ILE A 309 6.42 -0.98 -9.58
CA ILE A 309 7.74 -1.25 -10.17
C ILE A 309 7.44 -2.09 -11.39
N ASP A 310 7.34 -1.42 -12.53
CA ASP A 310 7.00 -2.04 -13.81
C ASP A 310 8.30 -2.50 -14.49
N MET A 311 8.33 -3.73 -15.01
CA MET A 311 9.51 -4.34 -15.64
C MET A 311 9.12 -5.07 -16.92
N GLU A 312 10.01 -5.03 -17.92
CA GLU A 312 9.86 -5.78 -19.18
C GLU A 312 11.24 -6.17 -19.71
N ILE A 313 11.36 -7.40 -20.21
CA ILE A 313 12.62 -7.98 -20.68
C ILE A 313 12.39 -8.64 -22.04
N SER A 314 13.27 -8.36 -22.99
CA SER A 314 13.32 -9.01 -24.31
C SER A 314 14.11 -10.31 -24.27
N TRP A 315 13.86 -11.18 -25.24
CA TRP A 315 14.54 -12.47 -25.43
C TRP A 315 14.41 -13.42 -24.24
N THR A 316 13.30 -13.32 -23.50
CA THR A 316 12.99 -14.16 -22.34
C THR A 316 11.57 -14.71 -22.41
N ASP A 317 11.31 -15.72 -21.59
CA ASP A 317 9.98 -16.23 -21.25
C ASP A 317 9.58 -15.83 -19.82
N GLY A 318 8.43 -16.32 -19.37
CA GLY A 318 7.96 -16.10 -18.01
C GLY A 318 8.90 -16.63 -16.92
N GLN A 319 9.65 -17.71 -17.19
CA GLN A 319 10.59 -18.28 -16.22
C GLN A 319 11.74 -17.32 -15.93
N GLY A 320 12.32 -16.72 -16.96
CA GLY A 320 13.40 -15.74 -16.79
C GLY A 320 12.95 -14.48 -16.02
N VAL A 321 11.72 -14.03 -16.26
CA VAL A 321 11.14 -12.90 -15.51
C VAL A 321 10.88 -13.26 -14.05
N MET A 322 10.25 -14.41 -13.77
CA MET A 322 10.01 -14.90 -12.41
C MET A 322 11.32 -15.01 -11.61
N GLN A 323 12.39 -15.54 -12.22
CA GLN A 323 13.70 -15.61 -11.57
C GLN A 323 14.29 -14.24 -11.25
N THR A 324 14.12 -13.26 -12.14
CA THR A 324 14.58 -11.88 -11.93
C THR A 324 13.82 -11.21 -10.77
N VAL A 325 12.50 -11.38 -10.74
CA VAL A 325 11.67 -10.88 -9.64
C VAL A 325 12.03 -11.57 -8.31
N GLU A 326 12.27 -12.88 -8.31
CA GLU A 326 12.71 -13.59 -7.10
C GLU A 326 14.04 -13.07 -6.57
N ARG A 327 15.03 -12.82 -7.45
CA ARG A 327 16.33 -12.24 -7.05
C ARG A 327 16.15 -10.86 -6.43
N LEU A 328 15.34 -10.00 -7.05
CA LEU A 328 15.03 -8.67 -6.52
C LEU A 328 14.40 -8.76 -5.12
N VAL A 329 13.35 -9.58 -4.97
CA VAL A 329 12.63 -9.71 -3.69
C VAL A 329 13.56 -10.25 -2.59
N LYS A 330 14.35 -11.29 -2.89
CA LYS A 330 15.32 -11.87 -1.95
C LYS A 330 16.42 -10.87 -1.57
N ALA A 331 16.99 -10.17 -2.56
CA ALA A 331 18.00 -9.15 -2.32
C ALA A 331 17.49 -8.01 -1.43
N MET A 332 16.23 -7.58 -1.62
CA MET A 332 15.63 -6.59 -0.73
C MET A 332 15.44 -7.14 0.69
N HIS A 333 15.02 -8.40 0.85
CA HIS A 333 14.94 -9.05 2.17
C HIS A 333 16.30 -9.14 2.87
N ASP A 334 17.35 -9.53 2.16
CA ASP A 334 18.69 -9.63 2.73
C ASP A 334 19.20 -8.26 3.19
N GLN A 335 19.00 -7.22 2.36
CA GLN A 335 19.38 -5.85 2.69
C GLN A 335 18.58 -5.26 3.86
N ILE A 336 17.31 -5.65 3.97
CA ILE A 336 16.43 -5.30 5.08
C ILE A 336 16.92 -5.97 6.37
N SER A 337 17.12 -7.29 6.34
CA SER A 337 17.50 -8.11 7.50
C SER A 337 18.89 -7.79 8.02
N SER A 338 19.83 -7.38 7.16
CA SER A 338 21.19 -6.99 7.54
C SER A 338 21.27 -5.60 8.23
N GLU A 339 20.20 -5.16 8.90
CA GLU A 339 20.06 -3.88 9.62
C GLU A 339 20.26 -2.59 8.80
N ARG A 340 20.34 -2.64 7.46
CA ARG A 340 20.46 -1.42 6.64
C ARG A 340 19.16 -0.61 6.57
N ILE A 341 18.02 -1.21 6.96
CA ILE A 341 16.72 -0.52 7.00
C ILE A 341 15.99 -0.81 8.31
N GLY A 342 16.06 0.12 9.26
CA GLY A 342 15.45 -0.01 10.59
C GLY A 342 13.93 0.05 10.61
N ILE A 343 13.26 -1.08 10.34
CA ILE A 343 11.91 -1.34 10.86
C ILE A 343 11.96 -2.63 11.68
N ILE A 344 11.58 -2.53 12.95
CA ILE A 344 11.45 -3.66 13.87
C ILE A 344 10.29 -4.54 13.42
N GLY A 345 10.51 -5.86 13.33
CA GLY A 345 9.44 -6.84 13.17
C GLY A 345 9.08 -7.22 11.72
N ILE A 346 10.03 -7.10 10.79
CA ILE A 346 9.82 -7.64 9.44
C ILE A 346 9.81 -9.17 9.55
N PRO A 347 8.76 -9.85 9.04
CA PRO A 347 8.68 -11.30 9.19
C PRO A 347 9.78 -11.97 8.36
N GLU A 348 10.38 -13.03 8.90
CA GLU A 348 11.47 -13.76 8.24
C GLU A 348 11.07 -14.21 6.83
N SER A 349 12.02 -14.06 5.90
CA SER A 349 11.91 -14.56 4.53
C SER A 349 11.97 -16.10 4.55
N PRO A 350 11.27 -16.80 3.63
CA PRO A 350 11.34 -18.25 3.60
C PRO A 350 12.75 -18.71 3.19
N ASP A 351 13.27 -19.70 3.90
CA ASP A 351 14.60 -20.32 3.77
C ASP A 351 14.79 -21.13 2.46
N LYS A 352 13.92 -20.92 1.47
CA LYS A 352 13.86 -21.72 0.23
C LYS A 352 14.66 -21.07 -0.89
N LYS A 353 15.50 -21.88 -1.56
CA LYS A 353 16.25 -21.49 -2.78
C LYS A 353 15.36 -20.89 -3.87
N GLN A 354 14.11 -21.35 -4.01
CA GLN A 354 13.10 -20.85 -4.95
C GLN A 354 11.75 -20.71 -4.26
N PHE A 355 10.95 -19.73 -4.69
CA PHE A 355 9.59 -19.63 -4.17
C PHE A 355 8.74 -20.82 -4.67
N PRO A 356 7.88 -21.40 -3.81
CA PRO A 356 6.91 -22.41 -4.21
C PRO A 356 6.09 -21.96 -5.41
N ARG A 357 5.59 -22.93 -6.19
CA ARG A 357 4.74 -22.69 -7.35
C ARG A 357 3.47 -23.53 -7.22
N MET A 358 2.36 -22.97 -7.66
CA MET A 358 1.06 -23.61 -7.70
C MET A 358 0.36 -23.20 -8.99
N THR A 359 -0.34 -24.13 -9.62
CA THR A 359 -1.19 -23.77 -10.77
C THR A 359 -2.45 -23.04 -10.30
N TYR A 360 -3.07 -22.22 -11.16
CA TYR A 360 -4.34 -21.56 -10.87
C TYR A 360 -5.41 -22.56 -10.44
N GLU A 361 -5.51 -23.69 -11.15
CA GLU A 361 -6.50 -24.73 -10.82
C GLU A 361 -6.25 -25.37 -9.45
N GLU A 362 -4.99 -25.59 -9.07
CA GLU A 362 -4.66 -26.05 -7.72
C GLU A 362 -4.95 -25.00 -6.66
N ALA A 363 -4.64 -23.73 -6.91
CA ALA A 363 -4.90 -22.62 -6.00
C ALA A 363 -6.41 -22.47 -5.74
N MET A 364 -7.20 -22.49 -6.80
CA MET A 364 -8.66 -22.42 -6.71
C MET A 364 -9.25 -23.68 -6.05
N SER A 365 -8.80 -24.88 -6.44
CA SER A 365 -9.35 -26.12 -5.87
C SER A 365 -9.00 -26.31 -4.38
N LYS A 366 -7.79 -25.95 -3.96
CA LYS A 366 -7.30 -26.21 -2.59
C LYS A 366 -7.54 -25.04 -1.63
N HIS A 367 -7.62 -23.81 -2.14
CA HIS A 367 -7.75 -22.61 -1.30
C HIS A 367 -8.95 -21.74 -1.65
N GLY A 368 -9.59 -21.97 -2.80
CA GLY A 368 -10.70 -21.15 -3.28
C GLY A 368 -10.27 -19.73 -3.65
N SER A 369 -8.99 -19.51 -3.98
CA SER A 369 -8.42 -18.20 -4.28
C SER A 369 -7.23 -18.32 -5.23
N ASP A 370 -7.14 -17.43 -6.21
CA ASP A 370 -5.96 -17.26 -7.09
C ASP A 370 -4.77 -16.59 -6.37
N LYS A 371 -5.03 -16.03 -5.19
CA LYS A 371 -4.03 -15.51 -4.25
C LYS A 371 -4.19 -16.18 -2.90
N PRO A 372 -3.76 -17.44 -2.76
CA PRO A 372 -3.97 -18.19 -1.53
C PRO A 372 -3.11 -17.63 -0.39
N ASP A 373 -3.70 -17.55 0.80
CA ASP A 373 -2.94 -17.36 2.03
C ASP A 373 -2.47 -18.72 2.54
N LEU A 374 -1.18 -19.00 2.32
CA LEU A 374 -0.55 -20.27 2.70
C LEU A 374 -0.48 -20.49 4.21
N ARG A 375 -0.74 -19.45 5.02
CA ARG A 375 -0.85 -19.56 6.49
C ARG A 375 -2.14 -20.24 6.93
N ILE A 376 -3.10 -20.40 6.02
CA ILE A 376 -4.35 -21.10 6.28
C ILE A 376 -4.21 -22.52 5.72
N MET A 377 -3.77 -23.43 6.59
CA MET A 377 -3.49 -24.83 6.29
C MET A 377 -4.74 -25.68 6.05
N ASP A 378 -5.92 -25.16 6.42
CA ASP A 378 -7.20 -25.82 6.24
C ASP A 378 -7.60 -25.74 4.76
N LEU A 379 -7.33 -26.81 4.02
CA LEU A 379 -7.56 -26.89 2.58
C LEU A 379 -9.01 -27.25 2.24
N ILE A 380 -9.39 -26.94 1.01
CA ILE A 380 -10.67 -27.29 0.41
C ILE A 380 -10.57 -28.66 -0.26
N HIS A 381 -11.57 -29.49 -0.05
CA HIS A 381 -11.70 -30.82 -0.63
C HIS A 381 -13.08 -31.04 -1.22
N ARG A 382 -13.17 -31.66 -2.40
CA ARG A 382 -14.45 -32.12 -2.93
C ARG A 382 -14.98 -33.29 -2.11
N VAL A 383 -16.26 -33.22 -1.77
CA VAL A 383 -16.97 -34.23 -0.97
C VAL A 383 -18.31 -34.64 -1.59
N ASP A 384 -18.66 -34.12 -2.76
CA ASP A 384 -19.93 -34.43 -3.41
C ASP A 384 -20.17 -35.94 -3.61
N SER A 385 -19.14 -36.75 -3.85
CA SER A 385 -19.29 -38.20 -4.02
C SER A 385 -19.65 -38.95 -2.72
N ILE A 386 -19.42 -38.35 -1.55
CA ILE A 386 -19.64 -38.99 -0.24
C ILE A 386 -20.89 -38.46 0.49
N LEU A 387 -21.51 -37.39 -0.02
CA LEU A 387 -22.71 -36.82 0.58
C LEU A 387 -23.98 -37.57 0.12
N PRO A 388 -24.90 -37.91 1.05
CA PRO A 388 -26.17 -38.51 0.67
C PRO A 388 -27.07 -37.49 -0.03
N ALA A 389 -27.96 -37.97 -0.92
CA ALA A 389 -28.76 -37.12 -1.81
C ALA A 389 -29.65 -36.11 -1.06
N ASN A 390 -30.18 -36.50 0.11
CA ASN A 390 -30.96 -35.61 0.98
C ASN A 390 -30.14 -34.41 1.46
N LEU A 391 -28.89 -34.62 1.89
CA LEU A 391 -28.01 -33.54 2.33
C LEU A 391 -27.63 -32.62 1.16
N LYS A 392 -27.38 -33.18 -0.03
CA LYS A 392 -27.15 -32.36 -1.24
C LYS A 392 -28.33 -31.43 -1.52
N GLY A 393 -29.55 -31.95 -1.48
CA GLY A 393 -30.78 -31.17 -1.71
C GLY A 393 -31.07 -30.13 -0.62
N MET A 394 -30.54 -30.30 0.60
CA MET A 394 -30.63 -29.28 1.65
C MET A 394 -29.62 -28.14 1.46
N LEU A 395 -28.48 -28.41 0.82
CA LEU A 395 -27.42 -27.41 0.62
C LEU A 395 -27.69 -26.52 -0.58
N THR A 396 -28.31 -27.04 -1.63
CA THR A 396 -28.48 -26.31 -2.89
C THR A 396 -29.62 -26.86 -3.74
N SER A 397 -30.16 -26.00 -4.62
CA SER A 397 -31.08 -26.37 -5.69
C SER A 397 -30.39 -26.58 -7.04
N ILE A 398 -29.07 -26.45 -7.10
CA ILE A 398 -28.30 -26.67 -8.33
C ILE A 398 -28.41 -28.14 -8.75
N GLU A 399 -28.68 -28.37 -10.04
CA GLU A 399 -28.62 -29.68 -10.65
C GLU A 399 -27.16 -30.10 -10.86
N ASP A 400 -26.80 -31.31 -10.42
CA ASP A 400 -25.42 -31.83 -10.41
C ASP A 400 -24.38 -30.86 -9.79
N PRO A 401 -24.47 -30.54 -8.48
CA PRO A 401 -23.57 -29.59 -7.85
C PRO A 401 -22.21 -30.22 -7.52
N ILE A 402 -21.16 -29.42 -7.61
CA ILE A 402 -19.92 -29.70 -6.87
C ILE A 402 -20.15 -29.24 -5.43
N ILE A 403 -19.85 -30.11 -4.47
CA ILE A 403 -19.89 -29.77 -3.04
C ILE A 403 -18.50 -29.94 -2.47
N GLU A 404 -18.01 -28.85 -1.91
CA GLU A 404 -16.67 -28.72 -1.35
C GLU A 404 -16.75 -28.52 0.16
N ALA A 405 -15.73 -29.00 0.86
CA ALA A 405 -15.60 -28.96 2.30
C ALA A 405 -14.29 -28.31 2.73
N CYS A 406 -14.32 -27.57 3.82
CA CYS A 406 -13.15 -27.07 4.54
C CYS A 406 -13.30 -27.37 6.03
N LYS A 407 -12.26 -27.92 6.66
CA LYS A 407 -12.27 -28.30 8.09
C LYS A 407 -11.24 -27.48 8.87
N PHE A 408 -11.68 -26.82 9.94
CA PHE A 408 -10.83 -26.07 10.87
C PHE A 408 -10.68 -26.80 12.20
N ARG A 409 -9.44 -26.95 12.67
CA ARG A 409 -9.16 -27.26 14.07
C ARG A 409 -9.08 -25.99 14.91
N LEU A 410 -10.03 -25.81 15.83
CA LEU A 410 -10.16 -24.60 16.65
C LEU A 410 -9.91 -24.91 18.13
N SER A 411 -9.35 -23.96 18.88
CA SER A 411 -9.11 -24.11 20.32
C SER A 411 -10.40 -23.86 21.13
N GLY A 412 -11.22 -24.90 21.29
CA GLY A 412 -12.43 -24.82 22.10
C GLY A 412 -13.30 -26.05 22.03
N ASN A 413 -14.08 -26.29 23.09
CA ASN A 413 -15.11 -27.33 23.08
C ASN A 413 -16.27 -26.97 22.11
N PRO A 414 -17.16 -27.92 21.78
CA PRO A 414 -18.19 -27.74 20.76
C PRO A 414 -19.15 -26.58 21.07
N ARG A 415 -19.41 -26.30 22.36
CA ARG A 415 -20.27 -25.17 22.77
C ARG A 415 -19.63 -23.83 22.45
N LYS A 416 -18.33 -23.68 22.71
CA LYS A 416 -17.57 -22.45 22.41
C LYS A 416 -17.52 -22.21 20.91
N VAL A 417 -17.26 -23.25 20.11
CA VAL A 417 -17.23 -23.18 18.64
C VAL A 417 -18.63 -22.86 18.08
N GLN A 418 -19.68 -23.43 18.66
CA GLN A 418 -21.06 -23.11 18.28
C GLN A 418 -21.42 -21.64 18.54
N GLN A 419 -20.99 -21.09 19.68
CA GLN A 419 -21.19 -19.67 19.99
C GLN A 419 -20.42 -18.77 19.02
N PHE A 420 -19.17 -19.13 18.71
CA PHE A 420 -18.34 -18.44 17.72
C PHE A 420 -19.02 -18.37 16.35
N ILE A 421 -19.48 -19.52 15.83
CA ILE A 421 -20.15 -19.57 14.52
C ILE A 421 -21.44 -18.77 14.50
N ARG A 422 -22.27 -18.87 15.55
CA ARG A 422 -23.50 -18.05 15.63
C ARG A 422 -23.16 -16.56 15.56
N LYS A 423 -22.20 -16.12 16.38
CA LYS A 423 -21.74 -14.73 16.39
C LYS A 423 -21.20 -14.28 15.02
N PHE A 424 -20.41 -15.13 14.36
CA PHE A 424 -19.88 -14.83 13.02
C PHE A 424 -21.00 -14.76 11.98
N MET A 425 -21.89 -15.74 11.95
CA MET A 425 -22.99 -15.78 10.99
C MET A 425 -23.96 -14.61 11.20
N ASP A 426 -24.18 -14.14 12.43
CA ASP A 426 -25.03 -12.97 12.72
C ASP A 426 -24.35 -11.62 12.37
N SER A 427 -23.08 -11.63 11.96
CA SER A 427 -22.32 -10.42 11.62
C SER A 427 -22.56 -9.97 10.17
N ALA A 428 -22.31 -8.68 9.91
CA ALA A 428 -22.37 -8.12 8.55
C ALA A 428 -21.39 -8.81 7.58
N ASP A 429 -20.25 -9.30 8.09
CA ASP A 429 -19.24 -9.99 7.27
C ASP A 429 -19.75 -11.31 6.69
N ALA A 430 -20.79 -11.89 7.28
CA ALA A 430 -21.37 -13.16 6.82
C ALA A 430 -22.54 -13.01 5.83
N GLU A 431 -23.02 -11.78 5.58
CA GLU A 431 -24.20 -11.52 4.75
C GLU A 431 -24.07 -12.12 3.34
N ALA A 432 -22.88 -11.99 2.73
CA ALA A 432 -22.59 -12.52 1.40
C ALA A 432 -22.66 -14.05 1.32
N PHE A 433 -22.45 -14.76 2.43
CA PHE A 433 -22.51 -16.22 2.48
C PHE A 433 -23.92 -16.72 2.76
N GLN A 434 -24.69 -15.98 3.57
CA GLN A 434 -26.09 -16.30 3.84
C GLN A 434 -26.98 -16.13 2.60
N LYS A 435 -26.73 -15.06 1.82
CA LYS A 435 -27.49 -14.72 0.62
C LYS A 435 -26.88 -15.29 -0.65
N ASN A 436 -26.04 -16.32 -0.52
CA ASN A 436 -25.42 -16.96 -1.67
C ASN A 436 -26.49 -17.63 -2.56
N ALA A 437 -26.48 -17.30 -3.86
CA ALA A 437 -27.42 -17.85 -4.82
C ALA A 437 -27.28 -19.37 -5.00
N ASP A 438 -26.06 -19.90 -4.79
CA ASP A 438 -25.78 -21.33 -4.90
C ASP A 438 -26.22 -22.13 -3.66
N GLY A 439 -26.75 -21.46 -2.64
CA GLY A 439 -27.19 -22.03 -1.39
C GLY A 439 -26.30 -21.66 -0.19
N PRO A 440 -26.86 -21.67 1.04
CA PRO A 440 -26.14 -21.29 2.24
C PRO A 440 -25.08 -22.34 2.62
N PRO A 441 -24.06 -21.95 3.41
CA PRO A 441 -23.05 -22.90 3.86
C PRO A 441 -23.64 -23.93 4.83
N GLY A 442 -23.29 -25.21 4.63
CA GLY A 442 -23.53 -26.26 5.60
C GLY A 442 -22.51 -26.19 6.72
N ILE A 443 -22.96 -26.13 7.98
CA ILE A 443 -22.04 -25.97 9.12
C ILE A 443 -22.23 -27.14 10.11
N PHE A 444 -21.15 -27.86 10.35
CA PHE A 444 -21.10 -29.01 11.26
C PHE A 444 -19.99 -28.81 12.29
N ILE A 445 -20.28 -29.15 13.54
CA ILE A 445 -19.32 -29.07 14.64
C ILE A 445 -19.18 -30.47 15.19
N PHE A 446 -17.95 -30.96 15.22
CA PHE A 446 -17.64 -32.28 15.74
C PHE A 446 -17.82 -32.30 17.26
N ASP A 447 -18.74 -33.14 17.73
CA ASP A 447 -19.14 -33.26 19.14
C ASP A 447 -19.34 -34.75 19.46
N PRO A 448 -18.38 -35.39 20.16
CA PRO A 448 -18.45 -36.82 20.49
C PRO A 448 -19.71 -37.25 21.26
N LYS A 449 -20.46 -36.30 21.83
CA LYS A 449 -21.71 -36.56 22.57
C LYS A 449 -22.95 -36.60 21.67
N ARG A 450 -22.81 -36.26 20.39
CA ARG A 450 -23.93 -36.26 19.41
C ARG A 450 -23.90 -37.51 18.55
N PRO A 451 -25.05 -37.91 17.96
CA PRO A 451 -25.10 -39.01 17.00
C PRO A 451 -24.12 -38.78 15.84
N LEU A 452 -23.34 -39.81 15.50
CA LEU A 452 -22.25 -39.73 14.51
C LEU A 452 -21.34 -38.52 14.73
N GLU A 453 -21.09 -38.17 15.99
CA GLU A 453 -20.21 -37.08 16.41
C GLU A 453 -20.61 -35.71 15.83
N GLY A 454 -21.90 -35.51 15.52
CA GLY A 454 -22.41 -34.28 14.90
C GLY A 454 -22.51 -34.33 13.37
N LEU A 455 -22.13 -35.46 12.75
CA LEU A 455 -22.23 -35.72 11.31
C LEU A 455 -23.47 -36.53 10.93
N GLN A 456 -24.54 -36.52 11.75
CA GLN A 456 -25.73 -37.34 11.50
C GLN A 456 -26.38 -37.11 10.13
N ALA A 457 -26.24 -35.91 9.55
CA ALA A 457 -26.77 -35.59 8.23
C ALA A 457 -26.03 -36.29 7.08
N PHE A 458 -24.79 -36.77 7.31
CA PHE A 458 -24.00 -37.52 6.33
C PHE A 458 -24.43 -38.99 6.25
N GLY A 459 -25.13 -39.51 7.27
CA GLY A 459 -25.33 -40.95 7.44
C GLY A 459 -24.02 -41.67 7.82
N PHE A 460 -24.12 -42.94 8.20
CA PHE A 460 -22.96 -43.73 8.67
C PHE A 460 -21.87 -43.83 7.59
N GLU A 461 -22.25 -44.25 6.38
CA GLU A 461 -21.31 -44.42 5.26
C GLU A 461 -20.63 -43.11 4.86
N GLY A 462 -21.39 -42.01 4.75
CA GLY A 462 -20.84 -40.69 4.41
C GLY A 462 -19.93 -40.12 5.48
N ALA A 463 -20.26 -40.30 6.76
CA ALA A 463 -19.42 -39.85 7.87
C ALA A 463 -18.09 -40.61 7.93
N GLU A 464 -18.10 -41.93 7.75
CA GLU A 464 -16.87 -42.73 7.72
C GLU A 464 -16.03 -42.44 6.47
N ALA A 465 -16.67 -42.27 5.30
CA ALA A 465 -15.97 -41.87 4.08
C ALA A 465 -15.32 -40.48 4.21
N LEU A 466 -15.97 -39.53 4.89
CA LEU A 466 -15.41 -38.22 5.18
C LEU A 466 -14.16 -38.33 6.07
N LYS A 467 -14.23 -39.07 7.17
CA LYS A 467 -13.08 -39.26 8.05
C LYS A 467 -11.93 -39.96 7.33
N HIS A 468 -12.22 -40.97 6.52
CA HIS A 468 -11.24 -41.66 5.71
C HIS A 468 -10.59 -40.73 4.67
N LEU A 469 -11.37 -39.87 4.02
CA LEU A 469 -10.83 -38.85 3.12
C LEU A 469 -9.77 -38.01 3.84
N TYR A 470 -10.12 -37.41 4.99
CA TYR A 470 -9.20 -36.57 5.75
C TYR A 470 -7.98 -37.33 6.29
N SER A 471 -8.14 -38.56 6.76
CA SER A 471 -7.02 -39.35 7.28
C SER A 471 -6.06 -39.83 6.18
N SER A 472 -6.54 -39.93 4.94
CA SER A 472 -5.72 -40.24 3.76
C SER A 472 -4.96 -39.04 3.19
N LEU A 473 -5.30 -37.81 3.61
CA LEU A 473 -4.60 -36.61 3.16
C LEU A 473 -3.16 -36.60 3.71
N PRO A 474 -2.19 -36.13 2.91
CA PRO A 474 -0.84 -35.94 3.42
C PRO A 474 -0.87 -34.93 4.58
N SER A 475 -0.08 -35.18 5.62
CA SER A 475 0.17 -34.20 6.68
C SER A 475 0.61 -32.87 6.04
N SER A 476 0.09 -31.75 6.55
CA SER A 476 0.18 -30.40 5.94
C SER A 476 1.55 -30.12 5.28
N PRO A 477 1.60 -29.87 3.95
CA PRO A 477 2.85 -29.69 3.21
C PRO A 477 3.50 -28.29 3.37
N HIS A 478 2.99 -27.44 4.25
CA HIS A 478 3.32 -26.01 4.29
C HIS A 478 4.04 -25.60 5.58
N ILE A 479 5.37 -25.45 5.49
CA ILE A 479 6.27 -24.57 6.28
C ILE A 479 6.04 -24.58 7.81
N GLY A 480 6.90 -25.31 8.53
CA GLY A 480 7.00 -25.23 9.99
C GLY A 480 5.93 -26.01 10.76
N VAL A 481 6.10 -26.06 12.09
CA VAL A 481 5.22 -26.82 12.99
C VAL A 481 3.84 -26.16 13.03
N ASP A 482 2.78 -26.85 12.56
CA ASP A 482 1.40 -26.44 12.79
C ASP A 482 1.18 -26.33 14.31
N PRO A 483 0.89 -25.15 14.87
CA PRO A 483 0.76 -24.97 16.31
C PRO A 483 -0.40 -25.77 16.92
N ARG A 484 -1.30 -26.30 16.08
CA ARG A 484 -2.44 -27.13 16.47
C ARG A 484 -2.09 -28.62 16.55
N GLY A 485 -0.91 -29.01 16.06
CA GLY A 485 -0.45 -30.40 16.06
C GLY A 485 -0.28 -30.99 14.64
N PRO A 486 0.51 -32.07 14.49
CA PRO A 486 0.85 -32.64 13.18
C PRO A 486 -0.34 -33.30 12.46
N ASP A 487 -1.41 -33.63 13.18
CA ASP A 487 -2.63 -34.26 12.68
C ASP A 487 -3.81 -33.28 12.56
N ALA A 488 -3.58 -31.98 12.83
CA ALA A 488 -4.56 -30.89 12.77
C ALA A 488 -5.45 -30.93 11.53
N THR A 489 -4.84 -31.26 10.39
CA THR A 489 -5.51 -31.30 9.09
C THR A 489 -6.08 -32.68 8.76
N SER A 490 -5.55 -33.78 9.29
CA SER A 490 -5.87 -35.15 8.86
C SER A 490 -6.82 -35.92 9.78
N THR A 491 -7.05 -35.51 11.03
CA THR A 491 -7.98 -36.19 11.96
C THR A 491 -9.22 -35.34 12.24
N PHE A 492 -10.21 -35.85 12.97
CA PHE A 492 -11.27 -35.02 13.57
C PHE A 492 -11.13 -35.07 15.09
N ASP A 493 -11.27 -33.92 15.74
CA ASP A 493 -11.22 -33.80 17.21
C ASP A 493 -12.41 -32.97 17.74
N GLU A 494 -12.68 -33.09 19.04
CA GLU A 494 -13.78 -32.40 19.72
C GLU A 494 -13.71 -30.87 19.45
N GLY A 495 -14.77 -30.31 18.87
CA GLY A 495 -14.87 -28.90 18.53
C GLY A 495 -14.42 -28.55 17.11
N ASP A 496 -13.89 -29.49 16.33
CA ASP A 496 -13.56 -29.25 14.92
C ASP A 496 -14.78 -28.74 14.15
N LEU A 497 -14.53 -27.76 13.28
CA LEU A 497 -15.55 -27.11 12.47
C LEU A 497 -15.43 -27.57 11.03
N LEU A 498 -16.48 -28.17 10.48
CA LEU A 498 -16.59 -28.54 9.08
C LEU A 498 -17.60 -27.61 8.38
N ILE A 499 -17.17 -27.01 7.29
CA ILE A 499 -17.99 -26.14 6.44
C ILE A 499 -18.14 -26.80 5.07
N LEU A 500 -19.37 -26.86 4.56
CA LEU A 500 -19.71 -27.29 3.22
C LEU A 500 -20.23 -26.12 2.40
N GLN A 501 -19.89 -26.08 1.12
CA GLN A 501 -20.47 -25.13 0.17
C GLN A 501 -20.68 -25.81 -1.18
N ALA A 502 -21.88 -25.66 -1.72
CA ALA A 502 -22.18 -26.06 -3.09
C ALA A 502 -21.79 -24.95 -4.08
N ARG A 503 -21.42 -25.37 -5.29
CA ARG A 503 -21.22 -24.49 -6.45
C ARG A 503 -21.59 -25.22 -7.75
N PRO A 504 -21.86 -24.49 -8.85
CA PRO A 504 -22.07 -25.09 -10.16
C PRO A 504 -20.90 -25.98 -10.60
N ASN A 505 -21.20 -27.11 -11.26
CA ASN A 505 -20.22 -28.01 -11.85
C ASN A 505 -19.61 -27.39 -13.14
N THR A 506 -18.82 -26.35 -12.93
CA THR A 506 -18.10 -25.60 -13.97
C THR A 506 -16.64 -25.45 -13.56
N ARG A 507 -15.78 -25.14 -14.55
CA ARG A 507 -14.37 -24.83 -14.31
C ARG A 507 -14.25 -23.60 -13.42
N HIS A 508 -13.18 -23.54 -12.63
CA HIS A 508 -12.88 -22.33 -11.86
C HIS A 508 -12.70 -21.13 -12.79
N SER A 509 -13.31 -20.02 -12.39
CA SER A 509 -13.23 -18.75 -13.10
C SER A 509 -13.18 -17.60 -12.09
N GLY A 510 -12.47 -16.52 -12.42
CA GLY A 510 -12.29 -15.38 -11.53
C GLY A 510 -11.31 -15.65 -10.39
N GLY A 511 -11.26 -14.74 -9.40
CA GLY A 511 -10.18 -14.76 -8.39
C GLY A 511 -10.50 -15.48 -7.08
N SER A 512 -11.76 -15.76 -6.75
CA SER A 512 -12.08 -16.51 -5.52
C SER A 512 -13.45 -17.18 -5.57
N THR A 513 -13.56 -18.37 -5.00
CA THR A 513 -14.84 -19.06 -4.77
C THR A 513 -15.54 -18.53 -3.52
N ILE A 514 -16.83 -18.80 -3.36
CA ILE A 514 -17.58 -18.46 -2.14
C ILE A 514 -16.96 -19.15 -0.91
N LEU A 515 -16.61 -20.43 -1.03
CA LEU A 515 -15.97 -21.17 0.05
C LEU A 515 -14.58 -20.61 0.39
N GLY A 516 -13.78 -20.20 -0.61
CA GLY A 516 -12.49 -19.55 -0.38
C GLY A 516 -12.61 -18.24 0.41
N LYS A 517 -13.60 -17.41 0.06
CA LYS A 517 -13.93 -16.18 0.80
C LYS A 517 -14.38 -16.47 2.23
N LEU A 518 -15.29 -17.44 2.42
CA LEU A 518 -15.78 -17.85 3.73
C LEU A 518 -14.65 -18.42 4.61
N ARG A 519 -13.78 -19.25 4.03
CA ARG A 519 -12.60 -19.80 4.69
C ARG A 519 -11.67 -18.71 5.21
N LEU A 520 -11.36 -17.70 4.39
CA LEU A 520 -10.55 -16.56 4.83
C LEU A 520 -11.24 -15.74 5.94
N ALA A 521 -12.54 -15.49 5.81
CA ALA A 521 -13.32 -14.74 6.81
C ALA A 521 -13.36 -15.47 8.17
N LEU A 522 -13.63 -16.79 8.16
CA LEU A 522 -13.63 -17.63 9.35
C LEU A 522 -12.25 -17.68 10.01
N TYR A 523 -11.18 -17.81 9.23
CA TYR A 523 -9.82 -17.80 9.75
C TYR A 523 -9.50 -16.48 10.50
N LYS A 524 -9.82 -15.33 9.89
CA LYS A 524 -9.64 -14.01 10.52
C LYS A 524 -10.47 -13.87 11.79
N ALA A 525 -11.74 -14.29 11.75
CA ALA A 525 -12.64 -14.23 12.90
C ALA A 525 -12.15 -15.14 14.05
N ALA A 526 -11.69 -16.35 13.74
CA ALA A 526 -11.16 -17.29 14.72
C ALA A 526 -9.88 -16.79 15.39
N ILE A 527 -8.98 -16.11 14.67
CA ILE A 527 -7.82 -15.43 15.28
C ILE A 527 -8.29 -14.32 16.22
N SER A 528 -9.24 -13.48 15.80
CA SER A 528 -9.77 -12.39 16.62
C SER A 528 -10.39 -12.89 17.93
N GLU A 529 -11.04 -14.06 17.89
CA GLU A 529 -11.66 -14.71 19.06
C GLU A 529 -10.69 -15.62 19.83
N LYS A 530 -9.40 -15.62 19.46
CA LYS A 530 -8.34 -16.44 20.08
C LYS A 530 -8.64 -17.95 20.02
N LEU A 531 -9.37 -18.38 19.00
CA LEU A 531 -9.62 -19.79 18.65
C LEU A 531 -8.53 -20.37 17.74
N LEU A 532 -7.75 -19.51 17.08
CA LEU A 532 -6.58 -19.87 16.29
C LEU A 532 -5.41 -18.96 16.64
N ALA A 533 -4.20 -19.53 16.67
CA ALA A 533 -2.98 -18.75 16.76
C ALA A 533 -2.59 -18.26 15.35
N PRO A 534 -2.19 -16.98 15.18
CA PRO A 534 -1.74 -16.48 13.90
C PRO A 534 -0.39 -17.11 13.51
N ILE A 535 -0.27 -17.55 12.26
CA ILE A 535 1.03 -17.95 11.70
C ILE A 535 1.75 -16.68 11.22
N THR A 536 3.01 -16.53 11.61
CA THR A 536 3.87 -15.39 11.23
C THR A 536 4.77 -15.74 10.04
N GLY A 537 5.59 -14.79 9.58
CA GLY A 537 6.47 -14.97 8.43
C GLY A 537 5.86 -14.49 7.11
N LEU A 538 6.71 -14.41 6.08
CA LEU A 538 6.29 -14.11 4.71
C LEU A 538 6.29 -15.40 3.89
N HIS A 539 5.11 -15.79 3.41
CA HIS A 539 4.94 -17.02 2.66
C HIS A 539 4.70 -16.68 1.19
N TYR A 540 5.79 -16.60 0.43
CA TYR A 540 5.76 -16.34 -1.00
C TYR A 540 5.29 -17.55 -1.80
N LEU A 541 4.54 -17.30 -2.87
CA LEU A 541 4.03 -18.29 -3.81
C LEU A 541 3.93 -17.67 -5.20
N TRP A 542 4.39 -18.39 -6.21
CA TRP A 542 3.98 -18.13 -7.58
C TRP A 542 2.71 -18.89 -7.91
N VAL A 543 1.69 -18.18 -8.37
CA VAL A 543 0.53 -18.79 -9.03
C VAL A 543 0.74 -18.67 -10.54
N THR A 544 0.55 -19.77 -11.26
CA THR A 544 0.90 -19.91 -12.69
C THR A 544 -0.24 -20.62 -13.42
N ASP A 545 -0.17 -20.74 -14.75
CA ASP A 545 -1.13 -21.55 -15.53
C ASP A 545 -2.58 -21.03 -15.45
N PHE A 546 -2.75 -19.70 -15.45
CA PHE A 546 -4.08 -19.10 -15.48
C PHE A 546 -4.79 -19.42 -16.81
N PRO A 547 -6.13 -19.52 -16.81
CA PRO A 547 -6.92 -19.43 -18.03
C PRO A 547 -6.61 -18.12 -18.77
N LEU A 548 -6.44 -18.15 -20.09
CA LEU A 548 -6.20 -16.93 -20.86
C LEU A 548 -7.43 -16.01 -20.89
N PHE A 549 -8.62 -16.61 -20.84
CA PHE A 549 -9.88 -15.89 -20.81
C PHE A 549 -10.75 -16.33 -19.63
N THR A 550 -11.55 -15.39 -19.14
CA THR A 550 -12.52 -15.58 -18.05
C THR A 550 -13.89 -15.10 -18.53
N LEU A 551 -14.95 -15.87 -18.23
CA LEU A 551 -16.33 -15.50 -18.57
C LEU A 551 -16.74 -14.19 -17.90
N ASP A 552 -17.46 -13.33 -18.62
CA ASP A 552 -17.87 -12.01 -18.08
C ASP A 552 -18.82 -12.15 -16.87
N THR A 553 -19.53 -13.27 -16.77
CA THR A 553 -20.37 -13.61 -15.60
C THR A 553 -19.56 -13.81 -14.31
N ALA A 554 -18.25 -14.04 -14.39
CA ALA A 554 -17.40 -14.18 -13.21
C ALA A 554 -17.21 -12.86 -12.45
N ASN A 555 -17.36 -11.71 -13.12
CA ASN A 555 -17.30 -10.40 -12.49
C ASN A 555 -18.21 -9.39 -13.23
N PRO A 556 -19.50 -9.29 -12.86
CA PRO A 556 -20.46 -8.44 -13.57
C PRO A 556 -20.18 -6.93 -13.45
N ASN A 557 -19.29 -6.52 -12.55
CA ASN A 557 -18.87 -5.13 -12.38
C ASN A 557 -17.58 -4.79 -13.13
N ASP A 558 -17.00 -5.75 -13.86
CA ASP A 558 -15.84 -5.51 -14.70
C ASP A 558 -16.25 -4.63 -15.89
N PRO A 559 -15.60 -3.47 -16.12
CA PRO A 559 -15.89 -2.63 -17.28
C PRO A 559 -15.51 -3.32 -18.61
N GLY A 560 -14.79 -4.45 -18.53
CA GLY A 560 -14.35 -5.26 -19.65
C GLY A 560 -13.23 -4.60 -20.44
N GLN A 561 -12.87 -5.24 -21.54
CA GLN A 561 -11.82 -4.80 -22.48
C GLN A 561 -12.41 -4.34 -23.82
N GLY A 562 -13.72 -4.04 -23.85
CA GLY A 562 -14.45 -3.62 -25.05
C GLY A 562 -14.76 -4.73 -26.06
N GLY A 563 -14.55 -6.00 -25.69
CA GLY A 563 -14.94 -7.18 -26.46
C GLY A 563 -16.43 -7.51 -26.35
N ARG A 564 -16.92 -8.38 -27.24
CA ARG A 564 -18.33 -8.86 -27.28
C ARG A 564 -18.45 -10.39 -27.27
N SER A 565 -17.40 -11.08 -26.83
CA SER A 565 -17.29 -12.54 -26.81
C SER A 565 -18.08 -13.23 -25.68
N GLY A 566 -18.55 -12.49 -24.67
CA GLY A 566 -19.09 -13.05 -23.42
C GLY A 566 -18.01 -13.54 -22.45
N PHE A 567 -16.75 -13.21 -22.73
CA PHE A 567 -15.58 -13.42 -21.90
C PHE A 567 -14.53 -12.37 -22.22
N SER A 568 -13.63 -12.12 -21.28
CA SER A 568 -12.53 -11.16 -21.34
C SER A 568 -11.19 -11.82 -21.04
N SER A 569 -10.07 -11.18 -21.36
CA SER A 569 -8.76 -11.73 -20.97
C SER A 569 -8.58 -11.64 -19.47
N THR A 570 -8.15 -12.74 -18.85
CA THR A 570 -7.97 -12.84 -17.38
C THR A 570 -6.97 -11.82 -16.81
N HIS A 571 -5.92 -11.52 -17.57
CA HIS A 571 -4.90 -10.53 -17.17
C HIS A 571 -5.02 -9.25 -18.01
N HIS A 572 -4.71 -9.33 -19.30
CA HIS A 572 -4.90 -8.25 -20.28
C HIS A 572 -4.80 -8.86 -21.70
N PRO A 573 -5.27 -8.17 -22.76
CA PRO A 573 -5.36 -8.76 -24.11
C PRO A 573 -4.02 -9.03 -24.80
N PHE A 574 -2.89 -8.62 -24.21
CA PHE A 574 -1.54 -8.79 -24.75
C PHE A 574 -0.83 -10.06 -24.28
N THR A 575 -1.48 -10.88 -23.44
CA THR A 575 -0.91 -12.08 -22.83
C THR A 575 -0.79 -13.21 -23.85
N ALA A 576 0.36 -13.89 -23.91
CA ALA A 576 0.57 -15.03 -24.79
C ALA A 576 -0.08 -16.33 -24.25
N PRO A 577 -0.57 -17.22 -25.14
CA PRO A 577 -0.83 -18.61 -24.80
C PRO A 577 0.45 -19.31 -24.30
N LYS A 578 0.30 -20.29 -23.40
CA LYS A 578 1.43 -20.96 -22.74
C LYS A 578 2.20 -21.91 -23.66
N THR A 579 1.48 -22.76 -24.38
CA THR A 579 2.08 -23.80 -25.23
C THR A 579 1.61 -23.69 -26.68
N THR A 580 2.24 -24.44 -27.59
CA THR A 580 1.79 -24.53 -28.99
C THR A 580 0.37 -25.11 -29.09
N ARG A 581 0.01 -26.06 -28.22
CA ARG A 581 -1.35 -26.59 -28.13
C ARG A 581 -2.36 -25.51 -27.73
N ASP A 582 -1.97 -24.61 -26.82
CA ASP A 582 -2.81 -23.48 -26.42
C ASP A 582 -3.02 -22.49 -27.57
N VAL A 583 -2.05 -22.36 -28.47
CA VAL A 583 -2.20 -21.58 -29.70
C VAL A 583 -3.25 -22.22 -30.62
N ASP A 584 -3.23 -23.54 -30.80
CA ASP A 584 -4.23 -24.25 -31.62
C ASP A 584 -5.65 -24.10 -31.04
N LEU A 585 -5.79 -24.14 -29.72
CA LEU A 585 -7.07 -23.98 -29.02
C LEU A 585 -7.72 -22.61 -29.25
N LEU A 586 -6.96 -21.56 -29.60
CA LEU A 586 -7.55 -20.26 -29.98
C LEU A 586 -8.50 -20.35 -31.17
N LEU A 587 -8.34 -21.38 -32.02
CA LEU A 587 -9.17 -21.60 -33.20
C LEU A 587 -10.46 -22.37 -32.90
N THR A 588 -10.45 -23.20 -31.85
CA THR A 588 -11.52 -24.20 -31.60
C THR A 588 -12.22 -24.03 -30.27
N ASP A 589 -11.47 -23.79 -29.19
CA ASP A 589 -12.00 -23.68 -27.82
C ASP A 589 -11.17 -22.68 -27.00
N PRO A 590 -11.39 -21.36 -27.19
CA PRO A 590 -10.62 -20.32 -26.51
C PRO A 590 -10.67 -20.41 -24.97
N LEU A 591 -11.77 -20.87 -24.38
CA LEU A 591 -11.92 -20.98 -22.93
C LEU A 591 -11.07 -22.10 -22.31
N ALA A 592 -10.52 -23.00 -23.13
CA ALA A 592 -9.58 -24.03 -22.70
C ALA A 592 -8.10 -23.59 -22.78
N VAL A 593 -7.82 -22.39 -23.30
CA VAL A 593 -6.45 -21.89 -23.51
C VAL A 593 -5.82 -21.51 -22.17
N THR A 594 -4.65 -22.07 -21.87
CA THR A 594 -3.81 -21.64 -20.73
C THR A 594 -2.88 -20.50 -21.14
N ALA A 595 -2.78 -19.48 -20.29
CA ALA A 595 -1.89 -18.34 -20.47
C ALA A 595 -0.49 -18.59 -19.87
N ASP A 596 0.53 -18.00 -20.50
CA ASP A 596 1.85 -17.82 -19.86
C ASP A 596 1.81 -16.61 -18.90
N HIS A 597 0.89 -16.68 -17.93
CA HIS A 597 0.60 -15.68 -16.91
C HIS A 597 1.02 -16.21 -15.54
N TYR A 598 1.58 -15.32 -14.72
CA TYR A 598 2.13 -15.64 -13.42
C TYR A 598 1.99 -14.48 -12.45
N ASP A 599 1.50 -14.79 -11.25
CA ASP A 599 1.30 -13.85 -10.15
C ASP A 599 2.20 -14.23 -8.97
N LEU A 600 2.83 -13.22 -8.36
CA LEU A 600 3.55 -13.39 -7.10
C LEU A 600 2.61 -13.03 -5.96
N VAL A 601 2.35 -14.01 -5.09
CA VAL A 601 1.46 -13.89 -3.94
C VAL A 601 2.29 -14.00 -2.67
N VAL A 602 1.95 -13.19 -1.66
CA VAL A 602 2.52 -13.28 -0.33
C VAL A 602 1.41 -13.13 0.71
N ASN A 603 1.23 -14.14 1.57
CA ASN A 603 0.25 -14.09 2.66
C ASN A 603 -1.18 -13.71 2.19
N GLY A 604 -1.62 -14.23 1.04
CA GLY A 604 -2.93 -13.92 0.45
C GLY A 604 -3.04 -12.56 -0.25
N VAL A 605 -1.94 -11.82 -0.37
CA VAL A 605 -1.85 -10.56 -1.12
C VAL A 605 -1.14 -10.82 -2.44
N GLU A 606 -1.80 -10.49 -3.55
CA GLU A 606 -1.18 -10.41 -4.87
C GLU A 606 -0.20 -9.21 -4.88
N LEU A 607 1.08 -9.53 -4.82
CA LEU A 607 2.16 -8.56 -4.79
C LEU A 607 2.41 -7.94 -6.17
N GLY A 608 2.19 -8.73 -7.22
CA GLY A 608 2.34 -8.32 -8.61
C GLY A 608 1.96 -9.45 -9.56
N GLY A 609 1.84 -9.10 -10.83
CA GLY A 609 1.47 -10.01 -11.91
C GLY A 609 2.21 -9.70 -13.20
N GLY A 610 2.30 -10.68 -14.08
CA GLY A 610 3.01 -10.56 -15.33
C GLY A 610 2.77 -11.73 -16.27
N SER A 611 3.20 -11.56 -17.51
CA SER A 611 3.08 -12.60 -18.52
C SER A 611 4.12 -12.47 -19.62
N LYS A 612 4.33 -13.56 -20.35
CA LYS A 612 4.90 -13.47 -21.70
C LYS A 612 3.91 -12.79 -22.63
N ARG A 613 4.43 -11.95 -23.52
CA ARG A 613 3.61 -11.13 -24.43
C ARG A 613 3.47 -11.76 -25.81
N ILE A 614 2.38 -11.41 -26.48
CA ILE A 614 2.21 -11.67 -27.90
C ILE A 614 3.14 -10.73 -28.67
N HIS A 615 4.18 -11.29 -29.29
CA HIS A 615 5.15 -10.51 -30.08
C HIS A 615 4.77 -10.40 -31.57
N SER A 616 3.74 -11.12 -32.02
CA SER A 616 3.27 -11.11 -33.41
C SER A 616 2.03 -10.24 -33.57
N ALA A 617 2.12 -9.23 -34.45
CA ALA A 617 0.99 -8.36 -34.76
C ALA A 617 -0.23 -9.12 -35.29
N GLU A 618 -0.01 -10.16 -36.10
CA GLU A 618 -1.09 -10.94 -36.70
C GLU A 618 -1.83 -11.79 -35.65
N ILE A 619 -1.10 -12.39 -34.71
CA ILE A 619 -1.71 -13.12 -33.59
C ILE A 619 -2.45 -12.15 -32.65
N GLN A 620 -1.87 -10.98 -32.35
CA GLN A 620 -2.50 -9.98 -31.50
C GLN A 620 -3.83 -9.48 -32.12
N LYS A 621 -3.83 -9.17 -33.42
CA LYS A 621 -5.04 -8.81 -34.16
C LYS A 621 -6.05 -9.94 -34.18
N PHE A 622 -5.60 -11.18 -34.39
CA PHE A 622 -6.48 -12.35 -34.40
C PHE A 622 -7.21 -12.52 -33.06
N ILE A 623 -6.48 -12.45 -31.95
CA ILE A 623 -7.06 -12.56 -30.61
C ILE A 623 -8.06 -11.42 -30.36
N MET A 624 -7.69 -10.17 -30.62
CA MET A 624 -8.57 -9.02 -30.37
C MET A 624 -9.83 -9.06 -31.24
N LYS A 625 -9.68 -9.30 -32.55
CA LYS A 625 -10.80 -9.25 -33.50
C LYS A 625 -11.65 -10.51 -33.52
N HIS A 626 -11.02 -11.69 -33.56
CA HIS A 626 -11.73 -12.94 -33.80
C HIS A 626 -12.06 -13.72 -32.53
N VAL A 627 -11.24 -13.61 -31.48
CA VAL A 627 -11.48 -14.30 -30.20
C VAL A 627 -12.30 -13.39 -29.26
N LEU A 628 -11.80 -12.20 -28.95
CA LEU A 628 -12.47 -11.23 -28.06
C LEU A 628 -13.61 -10.44 -28.73
N LYS A 629 -13.76 -10.56 -30.05
CA LYS A 629 -14.79 -9.84 -30.84
C LYS A 629 -14.75 -8.32 -30.63
N MET A 630 -13.55 -7.74 -30.54
CA MET A 630 -13.36 -6.29 -30.55
C MET A 630 -13.85 -5.71 -31.88
N SER A 631 -14.53 -4.57 -31.82
CA SER A 631 -15.16 -3.97 -33.01
C SER A 631 -14.12 -3.33 -33.95
N ASP A 632 -14.47 -3.25 -35.24
CA ASP A 632 -13.59 -2.65 -36.25
C ASP A 632 -13.32 -1.15 -35.99
N GLU A 633 -14.22 -0.46 -35.28
CA GLU A 633 -14.00 0.93 -34.85
C GLU A 633 -12.94 1.04 -33.74
N ARG A 634 -12.76 -0.01 -32.94
CA ARG A 634 -11.84 -0.05 -31.79
C ARG A 634 -10.47 -0.59 -32.14
N MET A 635 -10.37 -1.45 -33.15
CA MET A 635 -9.08 -1.97 -33.62
C MET A 635 -8.03 -0.87 -33.92
N PRO A 636 -8.38 0.27 -34.56
CA PRO A 636 -7.44 1.37 -34.80
C PRO A 636 -6.82 1.98 -33.53
N ASP A 637 -7.48 1.84 -32.38
CA ASP A 637 -6.96 2.33 -31.11
C ASP A 637 -5.66 1.62 -30.71
N PHE A 638 -5.33 0.48 -31.33
CA PHE A 638 -4.09 -0.28 -31.07
C PHE A 638 -3.10 -0.27 -32.23
N ASN A 639 -3.33 0.54 -33.28
CA ASN A 639 -2.47 0.56 -34.46
C ASN A 639 -0.99 0.82 -34.14
N HIS A 640 -0.67 1.74 -33.24
CA HIS A 640 0.70 2.02 -32.80
C HIS A 640 1.40 0.78 -32.23
N LEU A 641 0.66 -0.06 -31.49
CA LEU A 641 1.18 -1.33 -30.98
C LEU A 641 1.35 -2.34 -32.11
N PHE A 642 0.36 -2.50 -32.99
CA PHE A 642 0.47 -3.41 -34.14
C PHE A 642 1.65 -3.06 -35.05
N GLU A 643 1.89 -1.77 -35.27
CA GLU A 643 3.02 -1.25 -36.03
C GLU A 643 4.36 -1.58 -35.36
N ALA A 644 4.46 -1.45 -34.03
CA ALA A 644 5.64 -1.85 -33.29
C ALA A 644 5.87 -3.38 -33.35
N LEU A 645 4.81 -4.17 -33.16
CA LEU A 645 4.90 -5.64 -33.19
C LEU A 645 5.33 -6.16 -34.57
N ARG A 646 4.76 -5.61 -35.65
CA ARG A 646 5.07 -6.06 -37.03
C ARG A 646 6.47 -5.69 -37.48
N ALA A 647 7.12 -4.73 -36.82
CA ALA A 647 8.47 -4.27 -37.14
C ALA A 647 9.59 -5.19 -36.61
N GLY A 648 9.28 -6.46 -36.32
CA GLY A 648 10.25 -7.44 -35.82
C GLY A 648 10.39 -7.42 -34.30
N CYS A 649 9.29 -7.24 -33.56
CA CYS A 649 9.31 -7.26 -32.10
C CYS A 649 9.83 -8.60 -31.56
N PRO A 650 10.82 -8.60 -30.65
CA PRO A 650 11.37 -9.84 -30.10
C PRO A 650 10.36 -10.52 -29.18
N PRO A 651 10.49 -11.83 -28.92
CA PRO A 651 9.82 -12.45 -27.78
C PRO A 651 10.19 -11.70 -26.50
N HIS A 652 9.20 -11.32 -25.70
CA HIS A 652 9.41 -10.56 -24.48
C HIS A 652 8.38 -10.94 -23.43
N ALA A 653 8.72 -10.67 -22.18
CA ALA A 653 7.88 -10.92 -21.02
C ALA A 653 8.14 -9.86 -19.96
N GLY A 654 7.18 -9.65 -19.07
CA GLY A 654 7.35 -8.66 -18.02
C GLY A 654 6.53 -8.95 -16.78
N PHE A 655 6.64 -8.05 -15.82
CA PHE A 655 6.04 -8.16 -14.51
C PHE A 655 5.90 -6.78 -13.88
N ALA A 656 4.86 -6.57 -13.09
CA ALA A 656 4.67 -5.33 -12.34
C ALA A 656 4.45 -5.64 -10.86
N ILE A 657 5.34 -5.17 -9.99
CA ILE A 657 5.15 -5.23 -8.53
C ILE A 657 4.32 -4.02 -8.10
N GLY A 658 3.22 -4.24 -7.38
CA GLY A 658 2.51 -3.18 -6.68
C GLY A 658 3.35 -2.65 -5.52
N PHE A 659 4.11 -1.58 -5.74
CA PHE A 659 5.06 -1.06 -4.76
C PHE A 659 4.37 -0.67 -3.45
N ASP A 660 3.18 -0.07 -3.53
CA ASP A 660 2.38 0.26 -2.35
C ASP A 660 2.03 -0.97 -1.51
N ARG A 661 1.59 -2.05 -2.17
CA ARG A 661 1.28 -3.32 -1.49
C ARG A 661 2.54 -3.95 -0.91
N TRP A 662 3.66 -3.89 -1.62
CA TRP A 662 4.92 -4.44 -1.13
C TRP A 662 5.36 -3.77 0.17
N VAL A 663 5.33 -2.44 0.21
CA VAL A 663 5.65 -1.69 1.43
C VAL A 663 4.64 -2.01 2.55
N ALA A 664 3.34 -2.10 2.24
CA ALA A 664 2.33 -2.44 3.23
C ALA A 664 2.58 -3.82 3.86
N VAL A 665 2.86 -4.84 3.03
CA VAL A 665 3.19 -6.21 3.48
C VAL A 665 4.46 -6.21 4.35
N LEU A 666 5.54 -5.57 3.89
CA LEU A 666 6.81 -5.52 4.63
C LEU A 666 6.70 -4.77 5.96
N THR A 667 5.72 -3.87 6.10
CA THR A 667 5.48 -3.09 7.32
C THR A 667 4.30 -3.60 8.16
N GLY A 668 3.76 -4.78 7.82
CA GLY A 668 2.66 -5.41 8.55
C GLY A 668 1.36 -4.59 8.52
N LYS A 669 1.08 -3.88 7.44
CA LYS A 669 -0.14 -3.08 7.25
C LYS A 669 -1.05 -3.71 6.21
N GLU A 670 -2.35 -3.74 6.52
CA GLU A 670 -3.38 -4.21 5.59
C GLU A 670 -3.78 -3.12 4.57
N SER A 671 -3.64 -1.84 4.95
CA SER A 671 -4.04 -0.70 4.14
C SER A 671 -2.85 -0.04 3.49
N VAL A 672 -2.89 0.17 2.16
CA VAL A 672 -1.85 0.90 1.44
C VAL A 672 -1.83 2.40 1.80
N ARG A 673 -2.89 2.91 2.44
CA ARG A 673 -2.95 4.30 2.95
C ARG A 673 -1.91 4.57 4.05
N ASP A 674 -1.47 3.53 4.76
CA ASP A 674 -0.48 3.63 5.85
C ASP A 674 0.96 3.71 5.36
N VAL A 675 1.16 3.62 4.04
CA VAL A 675 2.47 3.66 3.38
C VAL A 675 2.53 4.68 2.25
N ILE A 676 1.50 5.52 2.10
CA ILE A 676 1.45 6.63 1.15
C ILE A 676 1.41 7.94 1.96
N PHE A 677 2.21 8.93 1.56
CA PHE A 677 2.29 10.21 2.28
C PHE A 677 0.94 10.93 2.32
N PHE A 678 0.29 11.07 1.17
CA PHE A 678 -1.01 11.73 1.02
C PHE A 678 -2.01 10.80 0.30
N PRO A 679 -2.58 9.82 1.03
CA PRO A 679 -3.50 8.86 0.44
C PRO A 679 -4.87 9.48 0.21
N LYS A 680 -5.65 8.90 -0.71
CA LYS A 680 -7.06 9.22 -0.89
C LYS A 680 -7.96 8.42 0.05
N GLY A 681 -9.10 9.01 0.38
CA GLY A 681 -10.15 8.46 1.24
C GLY A 681 -10.88 7.26 0.62
N LYS A 682 -12.11 7.00 1.08
CA LYS A 682 -12.92 5.89 0.57
C LYS A 682 -13.69 6.26 -0.70
N ARG A 683 -13.85 7.54 -0.99
CA ARG A 683 -14.54 8.07 -2.18
C ARG A 683 -13.58 8.75 -3.16
N GLY A 684 -12.28 8.53 -2.98
CA GLY A 684 -11.24 9.12 -3.83
C GLY A 684 -10.89 10.56 -3.45
N GLU A 685 -11.40 11.03 -2.31
CA GLU A 685 -11.16 12.40 -1.83
C GLU A 685 -9.79 12.54 -1.16
N ASP A 686 -9.19 13.71 -1.26
CA ASP A 686 -8.07 14.14 -0.44
C ASP A 686 -8.59 15.03 0.67
N ALA A 687 -8.65 14.49 1.89
CA ALA A 687 -9.13 15.19 3.07
C ALA A 687 -8.31 16.44 3.39
N MET A 688 -6.98 16.38 3.25
CA MET A 688 -6.09 17.47 3.66
C MET A 688 -6.26 18.73 2.82
N VAL A 689 -6.46 18.57 1.51
CA VAL A 689 -6.54 19.71 0.56
C VAL A 689 -7.95 19.91 -0.02
N GLY A 690 -8.92 19.08 0.38
CA GLY A 690 -10.30 19.15 -0.12
C GLY A 690 -10.44 18.80 -1.61
N SER A 691 -9.64 17.86 -2.12
CA SER A 691 -9.71 17.41 -3.53
C SER A 691 -10.69 16.24 -3.69
N PRO A 692 -11.39 16.07 -4.84
CA PRO A 692 -11.45 17.00 -5.97
C PRO A 692 -12.25 18.27 -5.63
N GLY A 693 -11.80 19.41 -6.18
CA GLY A 693 -12.53 20.68 -6.11
C GLY A 693 -13.45 20.87 -7.31
N MET A 694 -14.46 21.73 -7.17
CA MET A 694 -15.29 22.14 -8.30
C MET A 694 -14.51 23.03 -9.27
N ILE A 695 -14.63 22.76 -10.57
CA ILE A 695 -14.10 23.64 -11.62
C ILE A 695 -14.98 24.88 -11.80
N THR A 696 -14.38 25.99 -12.23
CA THR A 696 -15.11 27.24 -12.50
C THR A 696 -15.74 27.22 -13.89
N LYS A 697 -16.72 28.10 -14.14
CA LYS A 697 -17.36 28.22 -15.46
C LYS A 697 -16.37 28.58 -16.55
N GLU A 698 -15.40 29.44 -16.23
CA GLU A 698 -14.34 29.83 -17.16
C GLU A 698 -13.46 28.62 -17.52
N GLN A 699 -13.20 27.72 -16.57
CA GLN A 699 -12.48 26.48 -16.83
C GLN A 699 -13.31 25.53 -17.70
N GLU A 700 -14.61 25.39 -17.43
CA GLU A 700 -15.51 24.60 -18.27
C GLU A 700 -15.51 25.06 -19.73
N GLU A 701 -15.64 26.37 -19.96
CA GLU A 701 -15.63 26.97 -21.29
C GLU A 701 -14.32 26.68 -22.06
N ILE A 702 -13.16 26.75 -21.38
CA ILE A 702 -11.85 26.45 -21.98
C ILE A 702 -11.76 25.01 -22.50
N TYR A 703 -12.41 24.07 -21.82
CA TYR A 703 -12.39 22.64 -22.16
C TYR A 703 -13.65 22.19 -22.92
N GLY A 704 -14.58 23.09 -23.22
CA GLY A 704 -15.85 22.75 -23.86
C GLY A 704 -16.72 21.81 -23.01
N LEU A 705 -16.60 21.88 -21.68
CA LEU A 705 -17.37 21.08 -20.74
C LEU A 705 -18.62 21.82 -20.27
N LYS A 706 -19.58 21.05 -19.72
CA LYS A 706 -20.76 21.60 -19.05
C LYS A 706 -21.15 20.68 -17.90
N SER A 707 -20.88 21.10 -16.67
CA SER A 707 -21.37 20.36 -15.49
C SER A 707 -22.90 20.36 -15.47
N LYS A 708 -23.46 19.27 -14.97
CA LYS A 708 -24.91 19.08 -14.84
C LYS A 708 -25.47 19.81 -13.63
#